data_AF-A0A833ALQ9-F1
#
_entry.id   AF-A0A833ALQ9-F1
#
_cell.length_a   1.000
_cell.length_b   1.000
_cell.length_c   1.000
_cell.angle_alpha   90.00
_cell.angle_beta   90.00
_cell.angle_gamma   90.00
#
_symmetry.space_group_name_H-M   'P 1'
#
loop_
_entity.id
_entity.type
_entity.pdbx_description
1 polymer ?
#
loop_
_entity_poly.entity_id
_entity_poly.type
_entity_poly.pdbx_seq_one_letter_code
_entity_poly.pdbx_strand_id
1 'polypeptide(L)'
;MDDKFEHELSLKDLIRIFYRGRWVIISSFAAVMFLTTYYTFTVTPEYEASAKVIVQEESARGMDIFDIGGFIQQETMINNQVEILKSRTLAETVIHNLQKSELASQLEILRTGKYAEDPKSMIAGFKSTIKSVLGMTASEADYSFDDKVGDLMEHRLSITPLRNTDMIEIKVTAVTPDEAAFIANNLTVAYQEKNRSMSQEEVRQVKEFLEDQLGSIKTQLAESENALRDFMQNKKVVALSHETEELIKKLAEFEGFYHEALTSLNSFRERLAYINEQLGKNRQNFDIESISADTYFEELKKSMAILQSRRSAYMANLINRGVYNENDMELKKFDEQIAGLTEKLKTELAKLASQDIVNPVAMNEQLFKSKVEVEANIQALKPKVTSLKSIVDEYTGKLESLPQKSLQLARLQRAAKVDEKIYLMMKEKFQESRITEVGQLGDVRIIDPAKPPKNPVRPKKMLNMILGVIVGLGLGVGITFLLEAMDNSIRTSEDVERIGVTILGSIPVIKEQETYNKIKVQSKNMQNGTPDDVKRMASRLITHFAPKSPISEAYRTFRTNIQYAKIDRRLQTMLVTSPGPGEGKSTSAVNLAITMAQMGSRVVLIDADLRRPVVHSIFNTDRRIGLTNLLIGRAKLEETIVQTEINNLSIITCGTLPPNPSELLGSEPMDRLLVELKAKFDVVLFDTPPVIAVTDAAVWAAKWMALCRWLNPARPIKKPASV
;
A
#
# COMPACT_ATOMS: atom_id res chain seq x y z
N MET A 1 41.69 -0.14 29.69
CA MET A 1 41.89 0.40 28.32
C MET A 1 41.24 -0.60 27.40
N ASP A 2 39.97 -0.35 27.10
CA ASP A 2 39.17 -1.10 26.15
C ASP A 2 39.55 -0.65 24.73
N ASP A 3 40.36 -1.44 24.03
CA ASP A 3 40.49 -1.34 22.57
C ASP A 3 39.73 -2.51 21.95
N LYS A 4 38.40 -2.34 21.85
CA LYS A 4 37.63 -3.10 20.87
C LYS A 4 38.00 -2.54 19.50
N PHE A 5 38.94 -3.21 18.83
CA PHE A 5 39.19 -3.02 17.41
C PHE A 5 37.87 -3.27 16.64
N GLU A 6 37.18 -2.20 16.28
CA GLU A 6 36.15 -2.21 15.23
C GLU A 6 36.88 -2.50 13.91
N HIS A 7 36.98 -3.77 13.55
CA HIS A 7 37.47 -4.15 12.23
C HIS A 7 36.36 -3.93 11.20
N GLU A 8 36.60 -3.00 10.27
CA GLU A 8 35.81 -2.85 9.05
C GLU A 8 35.72 -4.19 8.31
N LEU A 9 34.49 -4.63 8.02
CA LEU A 9 34.25 -5.81 7.18
C LEU A 9 34.95 -5.63 5.83
N SER A 10 35.97 -6.44 5.55
CA SER A 10 36.67 -6.37 4.27
C SER A 10 35.74 -6.84 3.14
N LEU A 11 35.86 -6.22 1.96
CA LEU A 11 35.20 -6.69 0.73
C LEU A 11 35.43 -8.19 0.46
N LYS A 12 36.61 -8.72 0.86
CA LYS A 12 36.93 -10.14 0.75
C LYS A 12 36.09 -11.02 1.70
N ASP A 13 35.73 -10.51 2.88
CA ASP A 13 34.91 -11.22 3.85
C ASP A 13 33.46 -11.28 3.39
N LEU A 14 32.94 -10.18 2.85
CA LEU A 14 31.61 -10.17 2.22
C LEU A 14 31.51 -11.23 1.12
N ILE A 15 32.44 -11.24 0.15
CA ILE A 15 32.45 -12.21 -0.95
C ILE A 15 32.50 -13.66 -0.43
N ARG A 16 33.26 -13.91 0.63
CA ARG A 16 33.37 -15.24 1.25
C ARG A 16 32.04 -15.68 1.89
N ILE A 17 31.36 -14.78 2.60
CA ILE A 17 30.04 -15.02 3.20
C ILE A 17 29.03 -15.37 2.10
N PHE A 18 28.98 -14.57 1.03
CA PHE A 18 28.10 -14.84 -0.11
C PHE A 18 28.37 -16.20 -0.79
N TYR A 19 29.64 -16.55 -1.00
CA TYR A 19 29.99 -17.82 -1.66
C TYR A 19 29.63 -19.05 -0.80
N ARG A 20 29.74 -18.94 0.52
CA ARG A 20 29.34 -19.98 1.47
C ARG A 20 27.82 -20.11 1.56
N GLY A 21 27.12 -18.98 1.66
CA GLY A 21 25.67 -18.92 1.75
C GLY A 21 24.91 -19.14 0.45
N ARG A 22 25.58 -19.35 -0.70
CA ARG A 22 24.92 -19.44 -2.01
C ARG A 22 23.73 -20.41 -2.05
N TRP A 23 23.80 -21.54 -1.36
CA TRP A 23 22.68 -22.48 -1.31
C TRP A 23 21.51 -21.98 -0.47
N VAL A 24 21.77 -21.25 0.61
CA VAL A 24 20.75 -20.59 1.44
C VAL A 24 20.09 -19.45 0.66
N ILE A 25 20.89 -18.65 -0.05
CA ILE A 25 20.40 -17.57 -0.92
C ILE A 25 19.54 -18.15 -2.03
N ILE A 26 20.01 -19.17 -2.74
CA ILE A 26 19.27 -19.84 -3.82
C ILE A 26 17.98 -20.49 -3.29
N SER A 27 18.02 -21.19 -2.15
CA SER A 27 16.83 -21.85 -1.60
C SER A 27 15.80 -20.85 -1.11
N SER A 28 16.23 -19.77 -0.44
CA SER A 28 15.35 -18.69 0.01
C SER A 28 14.71 -17.96 -1.18
N PHE A 29 15.52 -17.61 -2.19
CA PHE A 29 15.04 -17.02 -3.43
C PHE A 29 14.03 -17.93 -4.13
N ALA A 30 14.33 -19.22 -4.30
CA ALA A 30 13.44 -20.17 -4.95
C ALA A 30 12.11 -20.32 -4.18
N ALA A 31 12.15 -20.38 -2.86
CA ALA A 31 10.94 -20.48 -2.02
C ALA A 31 10.06 -19.23 -2.13
N VAL A 32 10.64 -18.03 -2.04
CA VAL A 32 9.91 -16.77 -2.17
C VAL A 32 9.35 -16.63 -3.58
N MET A 33 10.15 -16.90 -4.61
CA MET A 33 9.70 -16.84 -6.01
C MET A 33 8.57 -17.83 -6.29
N PHE A 34 8.63 -19.04 -5.76
CA PHE A 34 7.56 -20.02 -5.87
C PHE A 34 6.29 -19.51 -5.20
N LEU A 35 6.38 -18.99 -3.96
CA LEU A 35 5.23 -18.45 -3.23
C LEU A 35 4.61 -17.23 -3.93
N THR A 36 5.43 -16.29 -4.39
CA THR A 36 4.99 -15.09 -5.11
C THR A 36 4.35 -15.45 -6.45
N THR A 37 4.93 -16.38 -7.20
CA THR A 37 4.36 -16.87 -8.46
C THR A 37 3.03 -17.56 -8.21
N TYR A 38 2.99 -18.47 -7.24
CA TYR A 38 1.76 -19.14 -6.84
C TYR A 38 0.67 -18.14 -6.48
N TYR A 39 0.93 -17.24 -5.52
CA TYR A 39 -0.02 -16.20 -5.12
C TYR A 39 -0.50 -15.35 -6.30
N THR A 40 0.43 -14.83 -7.10
CA THR A 40 0.14 -13.92 -8.22
C THR A 40 -0.71 -14.57 -9.32
N PHE A 41 -0.58 -15.88 -9.53
CA PHE A 41 -1.33 -16.60 -10.55
C PHE A 41 -2.60 -17.29 -10.01
N THR A 42 -2.77 -17.38 -8.68
CA THR A 42 -3.97 -17.95 -8.05
C THR A 42 -5.01 -16.91 -7.63
N VAL A 43 -4.61 -15.64 -7.44
CA VAL A 43 -5.54 -14.55 -7.10
C VAL A 43 -6.43 -14.24 -8.29
N THR A 44 -7.73 -14.05 -8.03
CA THR A 44 -8.74 -13.69 -9.04
C THR A 44 -8.36 -12.37 -9.72
N PRO A 45 -8.36 -12.33 -11.06
CA PRO A 45 -8.08 -11.09 -11.77
C PRO A 45 -9.22 -10.09 -11.57
N GLU A 46 -8.87 -8.83 -11.37
CA GLU A 46 -9.80 -7.72 -11.26
C GLU A 46 -9.61 -6.82 -12.49
N TYR A 47 -10.68 -6.53 -13.21
CA TYR A 47 -10.73 -5.69 -14.40
C TYR A 47 -11.46 -4.39 -14.07
N GLU A 48 -10.97 -3.26 -14.57
CA GLU A 48 -11.56 -1.94 -14.38
C GLU A 48 -12.04 -1.40 -15.72
N ALA A 49 -13.32 -1.04 -15.82
CA ALA A 49 -13.88 -0.34 -16.98
C ALA A 49 -14.30 1.07 -16.57
N SER A 50 -14.07 2.05 -17.44
CA SER A 50 -14.43 3.45 -17.19
C SER A 50 -15.41 3.98 -18.24
N ALA A 51 -16.46 4.65 -17.77
CA ALA A 51 -17.37 5.45 -18.57
C ALA A 51 -17.20 6.93 -18.22
N LYS A 52 -17.46 7.81 -19.19
CA LYS A 52 -17.41 9.26 -18.98
C LYS A 52 -18.73 9.90 -19.36
N VAL A 53 -19.28 10.65 -18.41
CA VAL A 53 -20.46 11.50 -18.64
C VAL A 53 -20.05 12.97 -18.54
N ILE A 54 -20.71 13.80 -19.32
CA ILE A 54 -20.69 15.26 -19.15
C ILE A 54 -22.00 15.68 -18.51
N VAL A 55 -21.92 16.61 -17.58
CA VAL A 55 -23.06 17.33 -17.03
C VAL A 55 -23.11 18.66 -17.77
N GLN A 56 -24.00 18.78 -18.74
CA GLN A 56 -24.19 20.03 -19.46
C GLN A 56 -25.20 20.89 -18.71
N GLU A 57 -24.82 22.11 -18.37
CA GLU A 57 -25.78 23.19 -18.14
C GLU A 57 -26.44 23.51 -19.48
N GLU A 58 -27.48 22.76 -19.87
CA GLU A 58 -28.48 23.35 -20.75
C GLU A 58 -29.18 24.39 -19.90
N SER A 59 -28.70 25.64 -20.04
CA SER A 59 -29.28 26.85 -19.47
C SER A 59 -30.78 26.65 -19.37
N ALA A 60 -31.25 26.51 -18.14
CA ALA A 60 -32.59 26.52 -17.61
C ALA A 60 -33.75 26.96 -18.55
N ARG A 61 -33.87 26.46 -19.79
CA ARG A 61 -34.85 26.94 -20.77
C ARG A 61 -36.28 26.68 -20.31
N GLY A 62 -36.47 25.77 -19.35
CA GLY A 62 -37.74 25.54 -18.65
C GLY A 62 -37.95 26.35 -17.38
N MET A 63 -36.88 26.83 -16.75
CA MET A 63 -36.93 27.70 -15.57
C MET A 63 -36.90 29.20 -15.95
N ASP A 64 -36.46 29.53 -17.17
CA ASP A 64 -36.52 30.86 -17.81
C ASP A 64 -37.97 31.30 -18.16
N ILE A 65 -38.96 30.43 -17.96
CA ILE A 65 -40.38 30.77 -18.18
C ILE A 65 -40.80 31.98 -17.33
N PHE A 66 -40.15 32.21 -16.19
CA PHE A 66 -40.22 33.46 -15.43
C PHE A 66 -38.80 34.03 -15.27
N ASP A 67 -38.35 34.80 -16.26
CA ASP A 67 -37.00 35.39 -16.36
C ASP A 67 -36.58 36.13 -15.07
N ILE A 68 -35.76 35.45 -14.25
CA ILE A 68 -35.03 36.02 -13.12
C ILE A 68 -33.68 35.30 -13.00
N GLY A 69 -32.65 35.87 -13.65
CA GLY A 69 -31.28 35.88 -13.13
C GLY A 69 -30.41 34.65 -13.40
N GLY A 70 -29.39 34.85 -14.23
CA GLY A 70 -28.32 33.90 -14.51
C GLY A 70 -27.17 33.87 -13.49
N PHE A 71 -26.29 32.90 -13.75
CA PHE A 71 -25.04 32.53 -13.09
C PHE A 71 -25.16 31.75 -11.77
N ILE A 72 -25.16 30.41 -11.92
CA ILE A 72 -24.84 29.48 -10.84
C ILE A 72 -23.34 29.15 -10.90
N GLN A 73 -22.74 28.99 -9.72
CA GLN A 73 -21.32 28.71 -9.53
C GLN A 73 -20.99 27.23 -9.81
N GLN A 74 -20.23 27.00 -10.88
CA GLN A 74 -19.95 25.72 -11.56
C GLN A 74 -19.35 24.61 -10.67
N GLU A 75 -18.54 24.93 -9.64
CA GLU A 75 -17.83 23.91 -8.85
C GLU A 75 -18.71 23.14 -7.85
N THR A 76 -19.81 23.72 -7.38
CA THR A 76 -20.68 23.05 -6.39
C THR A 76 -21.65 22.05 -7.01
N MET A 77 -21.86 22.09 -8.33
CA MET A 77 -22.86 21.24 -9.01
C MET A 77 -22.32 19.84 -9.36
N ILE A 78 -21.07 19.73 -9.80
CA ILE A 78 -20.49 18.44 -10.19
C ILE A 78 -20.39 17.50 -8.98
N ASN A 79 -20.01 18.02 -7.82
CA ASN A 79 -19.95 17.23 -6.58
C ASN A 79 -21.35 16.70 -6.18
N ASN A 80 -22.42 17.48 -6.39
CA ASN A 80 -23.79 17.00 -6.14
C ASN A 80 -24.13 15.83 -7.07
N GLN A 81 -23.77 15.94 -8.35
CA GLN A 81 -24.00 14.86 -9.32
C GLN A 81 -23.21 13.59 -8.98
N VAL A 82 -22.00 13.74 -8.44
CA VAL A 82 -21.21 12.61 -7.91
C VAL A 82 -21.91 11.92 -6.74
N GLU A 83 -22.53 12.67 -5.83
CA GLU A 83 -23.28 12.08 -4.71
C GLU A 83 -24.59 11.42 -5.15
N ILE A 84 -25.29 11.96 -6.16
CA ILE A 84 -26.43 11.29 -6.77
C ILE A 84 -26.01 9.96 -7.41
N LEU A 85 -24.85 9.94 -8.09
CA LEU A 85 -24.27 8.73 -8.67
C LEU A 85 -23.88 7.67 -7.60
N LYS A 86 -23.52 8.12 -6.39
CA LYS A 86 -23.28 7.26 -5.23
C LYS A 86 -24.55 6.91 -4.45
N SER A 87 -25.73 7.40 -4.86
CA SER A 87 -26.95 7.18 -4.09
C SER A 87 -27.36 5.70 -4.10
N ARG A 88 -27.83 5.22 -2.95
CA ARG A 88 -28.31 3.84 -2.79
C ARG A 88 -29.47 3.53 -3.75
N THR A 89 -30.40 4.45 -3.94
CA THR A 89 -31.54 4.28 -4.86
C THR A 89 -31.10 4.00 -6.30
N LEU A 90 -30.04 4.66 -6.75
CA LEU A 90 -29.49 4.41 -8.08
C LEU A 90 -28.82 3.05 -8.14
N ALA A 91 -28.02 2.69 -7.14
CA ALA A 91 -27.40 1.37 -7.05
C ALA A 91 -28.44 0.23 -7.02
N GLU A 92 -29.53 0.38 -6.27
CA GLU A 92 -30.66 -0.57 -6.25
C GLU A 92 -31.30 -0.72 -7.64
N THR A 93 -31.52 0.41 -8.34
CA THR A 93 -32.05 0.41 -9.71
C THR A 93 -31.11 -0.34 -10.66
N VAL A 94 -29.80 -0.12 -10.53
CA VAL A 94 -28.80 -0.82 -11.33
C VAL A 94 -28.82 -2.32 -11.04
N ILE A 95 -28.77 -2.75 -9.78
CA ILE A 95 -28.85 -4.18 -9.43
C ILE A 95 -30.14 -4.81 -9.98
N HIS A 96 -31.27 -4.10 -9.91
CA HIS A 96 -32.53 -4.58 -10.46
C HIS A 96 -32.51 -4.70 -12.00
N ASN A 97 -31.89 -3.74 -12.70
CA ASN A 97 -31.70 -3.80 -14.16
C ASN A 97 -30.76 -4.94 -14.56
N LEU A 98 -29.69 -5.15 -13.79
CA LEU A 98 -28.76 -6.26 -14.00
C LEU A 98 -29.49 -7.61 -13.83
N GLN A 99 -30.36 -7.76 -12.82
CA GLN A 99 -31.15 -8.97 -12.60
C GLN A 99 -32.11 -9.30 -13.74
N LYS A 100 -32.67 -8.28 -14.40
CA LYS A 100 -33.57 -8.44 -15.55
C LYS A 100 -32.84 -8.69 -16.87
N SER A 101 -31.53 -8.46 -16.93
CA SER A 101 -30.75 -8.60 -18.15
C SER A 101 -30.56 -10.07 -18.55
N GLU A 102 -30.43 -10.35 -19.85
CA GLU A 102 -30.14 -11.70 -20.37
C GLU A 102 -28.81 -12.27 -19.85
N LEU A 103 -27.89 -11.38 -19.43
CA LEU A 103 -26.59 -11.71 -18.87
C LEU A 103 -26.63 -11.97 -17.36
N ALA A 104 -27.79 -11.87 -16.70
CA ALA A 104 -27.91 -11.97 -15.24
C ALA A 104 -27.26 -13.24 -14.64
N SER A 105 -27.33 -14.36 -15.35
CA SER A 105 -26.73 -15.65 -14.93
C SER A 105 -25.20 -15.68 -15.02
N GLN A 106 -24.61 -14.78 -15.81
CA GLN A 106 -23.17 -14.68 -16.06
C GLN A 106 -22.49 -13.63 -15.18
N LEU A 107 -23.28 -12.72 -14.59
CA LEU A 107 -22.79 -11.66 -13.71
C LEU A 107 -22.41 -12.23 -12.34
N GLU A 108 -21.16 -12.05 -11.96
CA GLU A 108 -20.63 -12.46 -10.66
C GLU A 108 -21.33 -11.68 -9.53
N ILE A 109 -21.56 -10.38 -9.72
CA ILE A 109 -22.22 -9.52 -8.74
C ILE A 109 -23.64 -9.99 -8.37
N LEU A 110 -24.30 -10.73 -9.26
CA LEU A 110 -25.65 -11.25 -9.02
C LEU A 110 -25.67 -12.68 -8.48
N ARG A 111 -24.58 -13.43 -8.63
CA ARG A 111 -24.53 -14.86 -8.31
C ARG A 111 -24.62 -15.11 -6.81
N THR A 112 -25.71 -15.76 -6.42
CA THR A 112 -25.80 -16.59 -5.23
C THR A 112 -24.91 -17.83 -5.40
N GLY A 113 -24.31 -18.31 -4.30
CA GLY A 113 -23.18 -19.25 -4.31
C GLY A 113 -23.35 -20.49 -5.20
N LYS A 114 -22.29 -20.81 -5.99
CA LYS A 114 -21.82 -22.18 -6.36
C LYS A 114 -20.71 -22.30 -7.43
N TYR A 115 -19.98 -21.24 -7.80
CA TYR A 115 -18.73 -21.38 -8.58
C TYR A 115 -17.62 -20.43 -8.09
N ALA A 116 -17.48 -20.27 -6.79
CA ALA A 116 -16.21 -19.83 -6.22
C ALA A 116 -15.23 -21.01 -6.04
N GLU A 117 -15.62 -22.23 -6.43
CA GLU A 117 -14.76 -23.41 -6.43
C GLU A 117 -14.25 -23.74 -7.85
N ASP A 118 -13.09 -23.13 -8.14
CA ASP A 118 -11.87 -23.78 -8.67
C ASP A 118 -11.78 -24.27 -10.14
N PRO A 119 -10.79 -23.76 -10.91
CA PRO A 119 -10.13 -24.55 -11.94
C PRO A 119 -8.60 -24.67 -11.71
N LYS A 120 -8.17 -25.15 -10.52
CA LYS A 120 -6.99 -26.01 -10.26
C LYS A 120 -6.89 -26.45 -8.78
N SER A 121 -7.46 -27.61 -8.50
CA SER A 121 -7.62 -28.30 -7.21
C SER A 121 -6.36 -28.85 -6.51
N MET A 122 -5.33 -28.02 -6.32
CA MET A 122 -4.22 -28.33 -5.41
C MET A 122 -4.22 -27.49 -4.11
N ILE A 123 -5.10 -26.47 -4.03
CA ILE A 123 -5.11 -25.47 -2.96
C ILE A 123 -6.08 -25.82 -1.83
N ALA A 124 -7.13 -26.62 -2.11
CA ALA A 124 -8.11 -27.03 -1.11
C ALA A 124 -7.46 -27.81 0.06
N GLY A 125 -6.40 -28.59 -0.22
CA GLY A 125 -5.66 -29.35 0.79
C GLY A 125 -4.84 -28.49 1.74
N PHE A 126 -4.25 -27.38 1.28
CA PHE A 126 -3.38 -26.53 2.10
C PHE A 126 -4.17 -25.42 2.84
N LYS A 127 -5.23 -24.89 2.19
CA LYS A 127 -6.11 -23.88 2.76
C LYS A 127 -6.95 -24.44 3.90
N SER A 128 -7.36 -25.72 3.84
CA SER A 128 -8.10 -26.38 4.93
C SER A 128 -7.23 -26.65 6.16
N THR A 129 -5.95 -27.00 5.99
CA THR A 129 -5.02 -27.25 7.11
C THR A 129 -4.64 -25.98 7.87
N ILE A 130 -4.51 -24.83 7.19
CA ILE A 130 -4.29 -23.53 7.86
C ILE A 130 -5.60 -23.02 8.49
N LYS A 131 -6.75 -23.25 7.84
CA LYS A 131 -8.08 -22.82 8.31
C LYS A 131 -8.54 -23.57 9.57
N SER A 132 -8.13 -24.83 9.77
CA SER A 132 -8.40 -25.57 11.01
C SER A 132 -7.54 -25.14 12.20
N VAL A 133 -6.38 -24.50 11.96
CA VAL A 133 -5.49 -23.98 13.00
C VAL A 133 -5.90 -22.57 13.48
N LEU A 134 -6.56 -21.78 12.61
CA LEU A 134 -6.91 -20.37 12.87
C LEU A 134 -8.37 -20.12 13.28
N GLY A 135 -9.21 -21.15 13.46
CA GLY A 135 -10.53 -21.00 14.08
C GLY A 135 -11.51 -20.03 13.39
N MET A 136 -11.35 -19.78 12.09
CA MET A 136 -12.24 -18.89 11.33
C MET A 136 -13.29 -19.70 10.57
N THR A 137 -14.48 -19.83 11.15
CA THR A 137 -15.68 -20.30 10.46
C THR A 137 -16.22 -19.17 9.59
N ALA A 138 -15.94 -19.21 8.29
CA ALA A 138 -16.67 -18.42 7.32
C ALA A 138 -18.06 -19.05 7.16
N SER A 139 -19.09 -18.36 7.67
CA SER A 139 -20.49 -18.71 7.48
C SER A 139 -20.86 -18.52 6.02
N GLU A 140 -21.54 -19.51 5.43
CA GLU A 140 -22.27 -19.36 4.16
C GLU A 140 -23.42 -18.38 4.38
N ALA A 141 -23.15 -17.08 4.20
CA ALA A 141 -24.19 -16.07 4.22
C ALA A 141 -24.85 -16.02 2.84
N ASP A 142 -26.17 -16.24 2.82
CA ASP A 142 -27.00 -15.98 1.65
C ASP A 142 -26.95 -14.47 1.39
N TYR A 143 -26.29 -14.05 0.31
CA TYR A 143 -26.10 -12.62 0.00
C TYR A 143 -27.46 -11.98 -0.27
N SER A 144 -27.90 -11.13 0.65
CA SER A 144 -29.15 -10.40 0.51
C SER A 144 -29.04 -9.38 -0.63
N PHE A 145 -30.18 -8.89 -1.13
CA PHE A 145 -30.21 -7.82 -2.13
C PHE A 145 -29.42 -6.58 -1.64
N ASP A 146 -29.54 -6.27 -0.36
CA ASP A 146 -28.83 -5.16 0.29
C ASP A 146 -27.32 -5.35 0.30
N ASP A 147 -26.83 -6.59 0.49
CA ASP A 147 -25.39 -6.88 0.45
C ASP A 147 -24.82 -6.69 -0.96
N LYS A 148 -25.60 -6.99 -2.01
CA LYS A 148 -25.19 -6.77 -3.42
C LYS A 148 -25.10 -5.28 -3.76
N VAL A 149 -26.03 -4.50 -3.24
CA VAL A 149 -26.02 -3.03 -3.36
C VAL A 149 -24.82 -2.45 -2.62
N GLY A 150 -24.55 -2.94 -1.40
CA GLY A 150 -23.38 -2.57 -0.61
C GLY A 150 -22.06 -2.90 -1.32
N ASP A 151 -21.91 -4.11 -1.87
CA ASP A 151 -20.72 -4.53 -2.62
C ASP A 151 -20.46 -3.63 -3.84
N LEU A 152 -21.52 -3.30 -4.60
CA LEU A 152 -21.42 -2.37 -5.72
C LEU A 152 -20.89 -1.01 -5.28
N MET A 153 -21.48 -0.44 -4.23
CA MET A 153 -21.19 0.93 -3.79
C MET A 153 -19.84 1.06 -3.09
N GLU A 154 -19.48 0.12 -2.22
CA GLU A 154 -18.30 0.23 -1.36
C GLU A 154 -17.02 -0.30 -2.02
N HIS A 155 -17.13 -1.36 -2.83
CA HIS A 155 -15.95 -2.11 -3.29
C HIS A 155 -15.73 -2.04 -4.81
N ARG A 156 -16.79 -1.94 -5.61
CA ARG A 156 -16.69 -2.01 -7.08
C ARG A 156 -16.78 -0.65 -7.78
N LEU A 157 -17.39 0.35 -7.16
CA LEU A 157 -17.67 1.64 -7.78
C LEU A 157 -16.71 2.73 -7.31
N SER A 158 -16.11 3.45 -8.26
CA SER A 158 -15.34 4.66 -8.00
C SER A 158 -15.78 5.77 -8.95
N ILE A 159 -16.30 6.85 -8.39
CA ILE A 159 -16.79 8.00 -9.14
C ILE A 159 -15.91 9.19 -8.82
N THR A 160 -15.28 9.76 -9.84
CA THR A 160 -14.34 10.88 -9.69
C THR A 160 -14.65 12.00 -10.69
N PRO A 161 -14.82 13.25 -10.24
CA PRO A 161 -14.92 14.39 -11.14
C PRO A 161 -13.57 14.67 -11.80
N LEU A 162 -13.56 14.97 -13.09
CA LEU A 162 -12.36 15.35 -13.83
C LEU A 162 -12.06 16.84 -13.61
N ARG A 163 -10.86 17.14 -13.09
CA ARG A 163 -10.46 18.51 -12.73
C ARG A 163 -10.60 19.48 -13.91
N ASN A 164 -11.14 20.67 -13.64
CA ASN A 164 -11.36 21.74 -14.62
C ASN A 164 -12.24 21.33 -15.81
N THR A 165 -13.18 20.40 -15.61
CA THR A 165 -14.13 19.96 -16.64
C THR A 165 -15.49 19.63 -16.01
N ASP A 166 -16.57 19.72 -16.80
CA ASP A 166 -17.91 19.29 -16.39
C ASP A 166 -18.13 17.77 -16.55
N MET A 167 -17.03 17.00 -16.53
CA MET A 167 -17.05 15.56 -16.79
C MET A 167 -16.86 14.76 -15.51
N ILE A 168 -17.62 13.67 -15.41
CA ILE A 168 -17.49 12.68 -14.33
C ILE A 168 -17.00 11.37 -14.94
N GLU A 169 -15.93 10.83 -14.37
CA GLU A 169 -15.41 9.52 -14.70
C GLU A 169 -15.99 8.50 -13.70
N ILE A 170 -16.69 7.49 -14.24
CA ILE A 170 -17.31 6.41 -13.49
C ILE A 170 -16.49 5.15 -13.77
N LYS A 171 -15.82 4.61 -12.75
CA LYS A 171 -15.03 3.38 -12.84
C LYS A 171 -15.73 2.26 -12.09
N VAL A 172 -15.81 1.11 -12.73
CA VAL A 172 -16.34 -0.10 -12.12
C VAL A 172 -15.33 -1.22 -12.23
N THR A 173 -15.10 -1.94 -11.12
CA THR A 173 -14.29 -3.15 -11.09
C THR A 173 -15.14 -4.42 -11.06
N ALA A 174 -14.70 -5.44 -11.80
CA ALA A 174 -15.32 -6.77 -11.80
C ALA A 174 -14.31 -7.88 -12.15
N VAL A 175 -14.71 -9.14 -11.95
CA VAL A 175 -13.87 -10.31 -12.23
C VAL A 175 -13.72 -10.57 -13.73
N THR A 176 -14.69 -10.15 -14.54
CA THR A 176 -14.63 -10.27 -16.01
C THR A 176 -14.65 -8.88 -16.68
N PRO A 177 -13.95 -8.71 -17.82
CA PRO A 177 -13.88 -7.42 -18.50
C PRO A 177 -15.23 -6.97 -19.05
N ASP A 178 -16.05 -7.90 -19.52
CA ASP A 178 -17.39 -7.60 -20.06
C ASP A 178 -18.35 -7.17 -18.94
N GLU A 179 -18.29 -7.82 -17.77
CA GLU A 179 -19.09 -7.43 -16.61
C GLU A 179 -18.76 -6.01 -16.12
N ALA A 180 -17.47 -5.67 -16.01
CA ALA A 180 -17.06 -4.33 -15.59
C ALA A 180 -17.63 -3.25 -16.51
N ALA A 181 -17.53 -3.47 -17.84
CA ALA A 181 -18.08 -2.55 -18.83
C ALA A 181 -19.62 -2.52 -18.81
N PHE A 182 -20.26 -3.68 -18.62
CA PHE A 182 -21.72 -3.78 -18.58
C PHE A 182 -22.32 -3.06 -17.37
N ILE A 183 -21.74 -3.23 -16.18
CA ILE A 183 -22.19 -2.55 -14.96
C ILE A 183 -21.97 -1.04 -15.11
N ALA A 184 -20.79 -0.60 -15.57
CA ALA A 184 -20.51 0.82 -15.78
C ALA A 184 -21.51 1.47 -16.76
N ASN A 185 -21.79 0.81 -17.90
CA ASN A 185 -22.76 1.31 -18.86
C ASN A 185 -24.19 1.34 -18.31
N ASN A 186 -24.63 0.30 -17.60
CA ASN A 186 -25.95 0.28 -16.96
C ASN A 186 -26.11 1.37 -15.91
N LEU A 187 -25.09 1.58 -15.08
CA LEU A 187 -25.07 2.68 -14.11
C LEU A 187 -25.19 4.04 -14.81
N THR A 188 -24.45 4.22 -15.90
CA THR A 188 -24.46 5.47 -16.66
C THR A 188 -25.84 5.75 -17.28
N VAL A 189 -26.48 4.74 -17.86
CA VAL A 189 -27.83 4.85 -18.44
C VAL A 189 -28.88 5.06 -17.35
N ALA A 190 -28.82 4.31 -16.25
CA ALA A 190 -29.74 4.48 -15.13
C ALA A 190 -29.65 5.90 -14.52
N TYR A 191 -28.43 6.44 -14.45
CA TYR A 191 -28.19 7.80 -13.99
C TYR A 191 -28.77 8.85 -14.94
N GLN A 192 -28.54 8.70 -16.25
CA GLN A 192 -29.11 9.58 -17.27
C GLN A 192 -30.64 9.59 -17.21
N GLU A 193 -31.27 8.41 -17.11
CA GLU A 193 -32.73 8.30 -17.03
C GLU A 193 -33.27 8.89 -15.71
N LYS A 194 -32.57 8.65 -14.60
CA LYS A 194 -32.94 9.25 -13.32
C LYS A 194 -32.87 10.77 -13.38
N ASN A 195 -31.81 11.33 -13.94
CA ASN A 195 -31.67 12.79 -14.12
C ASN A 195 -32.79 13.34 -15.02
N ARG A 196 -33.03 12.73 -16.19
CA ARG A 196 -34.12 13.11 -17.08
C ARG A 196 -35.49 13.09 -16.39
N SER A 197 -35.79 12.04 -15.62
CA SER A 197 -37.06 11.92 -14.90
C SER A 197 -37.24 13.01 -13.84
N MET A 198 -36.16 13.39 -13.15
CA MET A 198 -36.20 14.47 -12.16
C MET A 198 -36.43 15.82 -12.83
N SER A 199 -35.71 16.11 -13.92
CA SER A 199 -35.88 17.36 -14.68
C SER A 199 -37.29 17.49 -15.28
N GLN A 200 -37.89 16.39 -15.76
CA GLN A 200 -39.26 16.38 -16.26
C GLN A 200 -40.29 16.58 -15.15
N GLU A 201 -40.09 15.97 -13.97
CA GLU A 201 -40.96 16.12 -12.81
C GLU A 201 -41.06 17.59 -12.35
N GLU A 202 -39.93 18.30 -12.29
CA GLU A 202 -39.90 19.71 -11.91
C GLU A 202 -40.72 20.58 -12.86
N VAL A 203 -40.60 20.37 -14.18
CA VAL A 203 -41.38 21.12 -15.17
C VAL A 203 -42.86 20.74 -15.11
N ARG A 204 -43.18 19.46 -14.86
CA ARG A 204 -44.57 18.98 -14.73
C ARG A 204 -45.31 19.69 -13.59
N GLN A 205 -44.67 19.88 -12.44
CA GLN A 205 -45.27 20.58 -11.30
C GLN A 205 -45.65 22.03 -11.64
N VAL A 206 -44.77 22.74 -12.34
CA VAL A 206 -45.05 24.11 -12.81
C VAL A 206 -46.20 24.12 -13.80
N LYS A 207 -46.21 23.17 -14.75
CA LYS A 207 -47.28 23.03 -15.73
C LYS A 207 -48.65 22.77 -15.08
N GLU A 208 -48.72 21.86 -14.12
CA GLU A 208 -49.96 21.53 -13.38
C GLU A 208 -50.49 22.76 -12.63
N PHE A 209 -49.61 23.52 -11.95
CA PHE A 209 -49.98 24.79 -11.32
C PHE A 209 -50.55 25.81 -12.34
N LEU A 210 -49.90 25.97 -13.50
CA LEU A 210 -50.37 26.87 -14.55
C LEU A 210 -51.71 26.42 -15.15
N GLU A 211 -51.93 25.12 -15.29
CA GLU A 211 -53.19 24.55 -15.78
C GLU A 211 -54.37 24.89 -14.84
N ASP A 212 -54.16 24.72 -13.53
CA ASP A 212 -55.15 25.06 -12.51
C ASP A 212 -55.47 26.56 -12.51
N GLN A 213 -54.46 27.43 -12.59
CA GLN A 213 -54.65 28.87 -12.68
C GLN A 213 -55.37 29.27 -13.97
N LEU A 214 -55.02 28.66 -15.11
CA LEU A 214 -55.65 28.94 -16.39
C LEU A 214 -57.14 28.58 -16.40
N GLY A 215 -57.54 27.48 -15.74
CA GLY A 215 -58.93 27.09 -15.56
C GLY A 215 -59.75 28.11 -14.77
N SER A 216 -59.18 28.61 -13.66
CA SER A 216 -59.79 29.66 -12.84
C SER A 216 -59.96 30.97 -13.63
N ILE A 217 -58.89 31.45 -14.27
CA ILE A 217 -58.89 32.73 -15.01
C ILE A 217 -59.82 32.66 -16.24
N LYS A 218 -59.91 31.51 -16.92
CA LYS A 218 -60.86 31.32 -18.03
C LYS A 218 -62.30 31.52 -17.58
N THR A 219 -62.65 31.04 -16.38
CA THR A 219 -63.99 31.21 -15.81
C THR A 219 -64.24 32.67 -15.46
N GLN A 220 -63.27 33.32 -14.81
CA GLN A 220 -63.33 34.74 -14.45
C GLN A 220 -63.48 35.65 -15.69
N LEU A 221 -62.73 35.37 -16.77
CA LEU A 221 -62.85 36.08 -18.05
C LEU A 221 -64.25 35.94 -18.64
N ALA A 222 -64.80 34.72 -18.66
CA ALA A 222 -66.16 34.51 -19.18
C ALA A 222 -67.20 35.27 -18.35
N GLU A 223 -67.04 35.33 -17.03
CA GLU A 223 -67.90 36.10 -16.13
C GLU A 223 -67.80 37.61 -16.39
N SER A 224 -66.58 38.15 -16.54
CA SER A 224 -66.37 39.58 -16.78
C SER A 224 -66.81 40.02 -18.19
N GLU A 225 -66.60 39.20 -19.21
CA GLU A 225 -67.12 39.41 -20.57
C GLU A 225 -68.66 39.41 -20.59
N ASN A 226 -69.29 38.44 -19.93
CA ASN A 226 -70.75 38.36 -19.84
C ASN A 226 -71.32 39.58 -19.09
N ALA A 227 -70.73 39.96 -17.96
CA ALA A 227 -71.14 41.14 -17.21
C ALA A 227 -71.02 42.44 -18.02
N LEU A 228 -69.93 42.59 -18.80
CA LEU A 228 -69.76 43.71 -19.72
C LEU A 228 -70.82 43.71 -20.81
N ARG A 229 -71.04 42.57 -21.49
CA ARG A 229 -72.04 42.42 -22.55
C ARG A 229 -73.44 42.77 -22.06
N ASP A 230 -73.84 42.22 -20.91
CA ASP A 230 -75.16 42.41 -20.35
C ASP A 230 -75.38 43.89 -19.94
N PHE A 231 -74.33 44.56 -19.46
CA PHE A 231 -74.37 46.00 -19.18
C PHE A 231 -74.55 46.82 -20.46
N MET A 232 -73.80 46.51 -21.53
CA MET A 232 -73.93 47.19 -22.82
C MET A 232 -75.32 47.03 -23.45
N GLN A 233 -75.90 45.82 -23.38
CA GLN A 233 -77.25 45.54 -23.92
C GLN A 233 -78.36 46.25 -23.14
N ASN A 234 -78.28 46.29 -21.80
CA ASN A 234 -79.37 46.78 -20.96
C ASN A 234 -79.39 48.31 -20.78
N LYS A 235 -78.23 48.98 -20.80
CA LYS A 235 -78.14 50.41 -20.43
C LYS A 235 -77.98 51.37 -21.61
N LYS A 236 -77.87 50.87 -22.85
CA LYS A 236 -77.73 51.67 -24.09
C LYS A 236 -76.66 52.79 -23.97
N VAL A 237 -75.57 52.53 -23.24
CA VAL A 237 -74.51 53.52 -23.01
C VAL A 237 -73.64 53.62 -24.26
N VAL A 238 -73.44 54.85 -24.74
CA VAL A 238 -72.69 55.16 -25.96
C VAL A 238 -71.27 55.56 -25.56
N ALA A 239 -70.31 54.72 -25.92
CA ALA A 239 -68.85 54.91 -25.99
C ALA A 239 -68.16 55.63 -24.80
N LEU A 240 -67.04 55.06 -24.35
CA LEU A 240 -66.14 55.77 -23.44
C LEU A 240 -65.40 56.88 -24.22
N SER A 241 -64.92 57.91 -23.51
CA SER A 241 -64.06 58.91 -24.14
C SER A 241 -62.70 58.28 -24.49
N HIS A 242 -62.02 58.82 -25.50
CA HIS A 242 -60.69 58.34 -25.88
C HIS A 242 -59.70 58.39 -24.71
N GLU A 243 -59.77 59.42 -23.85
CA GLU A 243 -58.91 59.52 -22.67
C GLU A 243 -59.21 58.40 -21.66
N THR A 244 -60.48 58.02 -21.53
CA THR A 244 -60.91 56.94 -20.63
C THR A 244 -60.49 55.57 -21.18
N GLU A 245 -60.62 55.34 -22.49
CA GLU A 245 -60.17 54.09 -23.13
C GLU A 245 -58.66 53.92 -23.03
N GLU A 246 -57.89 54.98 -23.24
CA GLU A 246 -56.44 54.98 -23.09
C GLU A 246 -56.02 54.76 -21.63
N LEU A 247 -56.74 55.35 -20.67
CA LEU A 247 -56.55 55.09 -19.25
C LEU A 247 -56.79 53.62 -18.90
N ILE A 248 -57.87 53.02 -19.40
CA ILE A 248 -58.17 51.59 -19.20
C ILE A 248 -57.09 50.72 -19.83
N LYS A 249 -56.60 51.07 -21.03
CA LYS A 249 -55.53 50.34 -21.70
C LYS A 249 -54.25 50.32 -20.87
N LYS A 250 -53.81 51.49 -20.39
CA LYS A 250 -52.64 51.61 -19.50
C LYS A 250 -52.84 50.87 -18.18
N LEU A 251 -54.02 50.98 -17.59
CA LEU A 251 -54.35 50.29 -16.35
C LEU A 251 -54.34 48.77 -16.53
N ALA A 252 -54.90 48.26 -17.62
CA ALA A 252 -54.86 46.84 -17.96
C ALA A 252 -53.44 46.34 -18.21
N GLU A 253 -52.56 47.20 -18.74
CA GLU A 253 -51.15 46.88 -18.92
C GLU A 253 -50.39 46.77 -17.58
N PHE A 254 -50.54 47.76 -16.67
CA PHE A 254 -49.94 47.69 -15.35
C PHE A 254 -50.53 46.58 -14.47
N GLU A 255 -51.85 46.35 -14.53
CA GLU A 255 -52.49 45.22 -13.84
C GLU A 255 -51.98 43.88 -14.39
N GLY A 256 -51.76 43.78 -15.70
CA GLY A 256 -51.08 42.64 -16.33
C GLY A 256 -49.70 42.39 -15.73
N PHE A 257 -48.81 43.39 -15.70
CA PHE A 257 -47.48 43.25 -15.10
C PHE A 257 -47.51 42.94 -13.60
N TYR A 258 -48.47 43.52 -12.87
CA TYR A 258 -48.67 43.22 -11.45
C TYR A 258 -49.07 41.76 -11.24
N HIS A 259 -50.05 41.26 -12.00
CA HIS A 259 -50.51 39.88 -11.90
C HIS A 259 -49.46 38.87 -12.38
N GLU A 260 -48.64 39.22 -13.36
CA GLU A 260 -47.47 38.44 -13.76
C GLU A 260 -46.50 38.29 -12.58
N ALA A 261 -46.05 39.41 -11.99
CA ALA A 261 -45.13 39.39 -10.85
C ALA A 261 -45.71 38.70 -9.62
N LEU A 262 -47.02 38.86 -9.37
CA LEU A 262 -47.73 38.19 -8.29
C LEU A 262 -47.81 36.67 -8.50
N THR A 263 -48.06 36.23 -9.74
CA THR A 263 -48.08 34.81 -10.10
C THR A 263 -46.70 34.21 -9.91
N SER A 264 -45.63 34.88 -10.38
CA SER A 264 -44.26 34.43 -10.13
C SER A 264 -43.99 34.30 -8.63
N LEU A 265 -44.36 35.31 -7.83
CA LEU A 265 -44.19 35.27 -6.37
C LEU A 265 -44.93 34.07 -5.74
N ASN A 266 -46.16 33.79 -6.17
CA ASN A 266 -46.94 32.67 -5.66
C ASN A 266 -46.35 31.33 -6.10
N SER A 267 -45.87 31.21 -7.34
CA SER A 267 -45.19 29.98 -7.81
C SER A 267 -43.95 29.65 -6.99
N PHE A 268 -43.14 30.66 -6.63
CA PHE A 268 -41.99 30.46 -5.74
C PHE A 268 -42.40 30.13 -4.30
N ARG A 269 -43.51 30.68 -3.80
CA ARG A 269 -44.05 30.31 -2.48
C ARG A 269 -44.53 28.86 -2.43
N GLU A 270 -45.21 28.39 -3.46
CA GLU A 270 -45.61 26.99 -3.57
C GLU A 270 -44.38 26.07 -3.65
N ARG A 271 -43.36 26.45 -4.44
CA ARG A 271 -42.08 25.73 -4.48
C ARG A 271 -41.40 25.69 -3.10
N LEU A 272 -41.43 26.80 -2.36
CA LEU A 272 -40.89 26.85 -1.00
C LEU A 272 -41.67 25.93 -0.06
N ALA A 273 -42.99 25.92 -0.15
CA ALA A 273 -43.86 25.04 0.65
C ALA A 273 -43.54 23.56 0.38
N TYR A 274 -43.36 23.17 -0.89
CA TYR A 274 -42.92 21.85 -1.27
C TYR A 274 -41.54 21.50 -0.68
N ILE A 275 -40.54 22.39 -0.83
CA ILE A 275 -39.20 22.17 -0.27
C ILE A 275 -39.27 22.00 1.26
N ASN A 276 -40.06 22.82 1.95
CA ASN A 276 -40.26 22.72 3.39
C ASN A 276 -40.95 21.40 3.78
N GLU A 277 -41.90 20.90 3.01
CA GLU A 277 -42.51 19.58 3.26
C GLU A 277 -41.48 18.45 3.14
N GLN A 278 -40.60 18.51 2.13
CA GLN A 278 -39.52 17.51 1.95
C GLN A 278 -38.49 17.57 3.09
N LEU A 279 -38.13 18.77 3.56
CA LEU A 279 -37.24 18.95 4.71
C LEU A 279 -37.89 18.53 6.03
N GLY A 280 -39.18 18.80 6.22
CA GLY A 280 -39.94 18.46 7.42
C GLY A 280 -40.07 16.96 7.64
N LYS A 281 -40.18 16.17 6.56
CA LYS A 281 -40.12 14.69 6.61
C LYS A 281 -38.80 14.17 7.20
N ASN A 282 -37.73 14.98 7.15
CA ASN A 282 -36.38 14.66 7.64
C ASN A 282 -36.03 15.29 9.01
N ARG A 283 -37.01 15.84 9.76
CA ARG A 283 -36.86 16.37 11.14
C ARG A 283 -35.88 17.54 11.35
N GLN A 284 -35.77 18.47 10.40
CA GLN A 284 -35.11 19.77 10.64
C GLN A 284 -35.97 20.91 10.09
N ASN A 285 -36.63 21.66 10.99
CA ASN A 285 -37.25 22.93 10.65
C ASN A 285 -36.20 24.03 10.73
N PHE A 286 -35.81 24.56 9.58
CA PHE A 286 -34.99 25.76 9.48
C PHE A 286 -35.90 26.94 9.12
N ASP A 287 -36.15 27.86 10.05
CA ASP A 287 -36.99 29.04 9.80
C ASP A 287 -36.13 30.26 9.52
N ILE A 288 -36.05 30.63 8.24
CA ILE A 288 -35.35 31.84 7.76
C ILE A 288 -35.97 33.13 8.32
N GLU A 289 -37.20 33.09 8.82
CA GLU A 289 -37.82 34.25 9.49
C GLU A 289 -37.00 34.71 10.71
N SER A 290 -36.32 33.80 11.41
CA SER A 290 -35.42 34.12 12.54
C SER A 290 -34.15 34.89 12.12
N ILE A 291 -33.78 34.83 10.84
CA ILE A 291 -32.56 35.43 10.25
C ILE A 291 -32.77 36.91 9.88
N SER A 292 -34.02 37.38 9.92
CA SER A 292 -34.41 38.77 9.63
C SER A 292 -33.85 39.81 10.61
N ALA A 293 -33.04 39.40 11.60
CA ALA A 293 -32.42 40.28 12.60
C ALA A 293 -31.06 40.86 12.17
N ASP A 294 -30.46 40.37 11.08
CA ASP A 294 -29.19 40.93 10.59
C ASP A 294 -29.39 42.30 9.93
N THR A 295 -28.62 43.29 10.41
CA THR A 295 -28.68 44.68 9.93
C THR A 295 -28.29 44.79 8.45
N TYR A 296 -27.36 43.96 7.97
CA TYR A 296 -26.92 44.00 6.57
C TYR A 296 -27.98 43.42 5.62
N PHE A 297 -28.64 42.33 6.02
CA PHE A 297 -29.74 41.73 5.24
C PHE A 297 -30.91 42.69 5.03
N GLU A 298 -31.27 43.45 6.08
CA GLU A 298 -32.30 44.49 5.97
C GLU A 298 -31.87 45.68 5.09
N GLU A 299 -30.58 46.01 5.07
CA GLU A 299 -30.04 47.02 4.14
C GLU A 299 -30.13 46.57 2.67
N LEU A 300 -29.85 45.29 2.39
CA LEU A 300 -30.01 44.71 1.06
C LEU A 300 -31.48 44.77 0.61
N LYS A 301 -32.44 44.36 1.44
CA LYS A 301 -33.88 44.47 1.12
C LYS A 301 -34.31 45.91 0.83
N LYS A 302 -33.86 46.86 1.64
CA LYS A 302 -34.17 48.29 1.43
C LYS A 302 -33.61 48.80 0.11
N SER A 303 -32.35 48.50 -0.20
CA SER A 303 -31.73 48.91 -1.46
C SER A 303 -32.42 48.29 -2.68
N MET A 304 -32.81 47.01 -2.62
CA MET A 304 -33.61 46.36 -3.65
C MET A 304 -34.98 47.03 -3.83
N ALA A 305 -35.67 47.37 -2.73
CA ALA A 305 -36.96 48.05 -2.80
C ALA A 305 -36.86 49.44 -3.44
N ILE A 306 -35.79 50.20 -3.14
CA ILE A 306 -35.52 51.50 -3.76
C ILE A 306 -35.28 51.34 -5.26
N LEU A 307 -34.46 50.37 -5.69
CA LEU A 307 -34.19 50.12 -7.10
C LEU A 307 -35.45 49.67 -7.85
N GLN A 308 -36.23 48.75 -7.28
CA GLN A 308 -37.49 48.29 -7.87
C GLN A 308 -38.50 49.44 -8.02
N SER A 309 -38.58 50.33 -7.03
CA SER A 309 -39.42 51.53 -7.11
C SER A 309 -38.97 52.47 -8.24
N ARG A 310 -37.66 52.76 -8.34
CA ARG A 310 -37.09 53.59 -9.42
C ARG A 310 -37.33 52.99 -10.81
N ARG A 311 -37.08 51.69 -10.94
CA ARG A 311 -37.35 50.93 -12.17
C ARG A 311 -38.82 51.02 -12.57
N SER A 312 -39.73 50.79 -11.63
CA SER A 312 -41.18 50.83 -11.88
C SER A 312 -41.65 52.23 -12.28
N ALA A 313 -41.12 53.28 -11.65
CA ALA A 313 -41.41 54.66 -12.01
C ALA A 313 -40.90 55.03 -13.42
N TYR A 314 -39.69 54.57 -13.77
CA TYR A 314 -39.12 54.76 -15.11
C TYR A 314 -39.95 54.01 -16.17
N MET A 315 -40.30 52.74 -15.90
CA MET A 315 -41.19 51.95 -16.74
C MET A 315 -42.54 52.65 -16.97
N ALA A 316 -43.15 53.19 -15.91
CA ALA A 316 -44.40 53.93 -16.03
C ALA A 316 -44.27 55.20 -16.88
N ASN A 317 -43.10 55.86 -16.87
CA ASN A 317 -42.81 56.99 -17.75
C ASN A 317 -42.77 56.58 -19.23
N LEU A 318 -42.12 55.45 -19.54
CA LEU A 318 -42.04 54.91 -20.90
C LEU A 318 -43.41 54.53 -21.46
N ILE A 319 -44.22 53.82 -20.67
CA ILE A 319 -45.59 53.44 -21.03
C ILE A 319 -46.45 54.69 -21.26
N ASN A 320 -46.29 55.71 -20.43
CA ASN A 320 -47.00 56.97 -20.60
C ASN A 320 -46.68 57.69 -21.91
N ARG A 321 -45.44 57.56 -22.40
CA ARG A 321 -44.99 58.12 -23.68
C ARG A 321 -45.32 57.22 -24.88
N GLY A 322 -45.80 56.00 -24.65
CA GLY A 322 -46.05 55.01 -25.70
C GLY A 322 -44.77 54.45 -26.34
N VAL A 323 -43.61 54.56 -25.68
CA VAL A 323 -42.29 54.12 -26.18
C VAL A 323 -41.76 52.95 -25.36
N TYR A 324 -42.63 52.28 -24.60
CA TYR A 324 -42.22 51.12 -23.82
C TYR A 324 -41.73 50.00 -24.74
N ASN A 325 -40.55 49.49 -24.42
CA ASN A 325 -39.93 48.32 -25.02
C ASN A 325 -39.28 47.53 -23.89
N GLU A 326 -39.51 46.22 -23.87
CA GLU A 326 -38.89 45.29 -22.93
C GLU A 326 -37.35 45.34 -22.98
N ASN A 327 -36.78 45.70 -24.14
CA ASN A 327 -35.34 45.75 -24.36
C ASN A 327 -34.68 47.11 -24.06
N ASP A 328 -35.33 48.01 -23.34
CA ASP A 328 -34.76 49.32 -22.99
C ASP A 328 -33.46 49.19 -22.17
N MET A 329 -32.43 49.97 -22.54
CA MET A 329 -31.10 49.87 -21.94
C MET A 329 -31.07 50.29 -20.46
N GLU A 330 -31.86 51.30 -20.05
CA GLU A 330 -31.91 51.74 -18.65
C GLU A 330 -32.68 50.74 -17.78
N LEU A 331 -33.77 50.15 -18.31
CA LEU A 331 -34.44 49.04 -17.64
C LEU A 331 -33.50 47.86 -17.39
N LYS A 332 -32.68 47.48 -18.39
CA LYS A 332 -31.66 46.42 -18.23
C LYS A 332 -30.62 46.75 -17.16
N LYS A 333 -30.16 48.00 -17.06
CA LYS A 333 -29.23 48.40 -15.99
C LYS A 333 -29.86 48.26 -14.61
N PHE A 334 -31.13 48.61 -14.44
CA PHE A 334 -31.83 48.36 -13.18
C PHE A 334 -31.92 46.85 -12.89
N ASP A 335 -32.25 46.04 -13.90
CA ASP A 335 -32.34 44.59 -13.77
C ASP A 335 -30.99 43.97 -13.37
N GLU A 336 -29.88 44.39 -13.97
CA GLU A 336 -28.53 43.97 -13.60
C GLU A 336 -28.17 44.36 -12.15
N GLN A 337 -28.52 45.57 -11.72
CA GLN A 337 -28.27 46.02 -10.34
C GLN A 337 -29.11 45.23 -9.32
N ILE A 338 -30.37 44.95 -9.64
CA ILE A 338 -31.27 44.14 -8.81
C ILE A 338 -30.76 42.69 -8.74
N ALA A 339 -30.32 42.13 -9.86
CA ALA A 339 -29.71 40.80 -9.90
C ALA A 339 -28.45 40.73 -9.02
N GLY A 340 -27.57 41.73 -9.14
CA GLY A 340 -26.37 41.82 -8.30
C GLY A 340 -26.68 41.94 -6.79
N LEU A 341 -27.77 42.61 -6.40
CA LEU A 341 -28.23 42.62 -5.01
C LEU A 341 -28.87 41.29 -4.58
N THR A 342 -29.58 40.64 -5.49
CA THR A 342 -30.19 39.32 -5.25
C THR A 342 -29.11 38.27 -4.98
N GLU A 343 -28.00 38.30 -5.72
CA GLU A 343 -26.85 37.41 -5.49
C GLU A 343 -26.14 37.67 -4.16
N LYS A 344 -25.97 38.95 -3.78
CA LYS A 344 -25.47 39.31 -2.45
C LYS A 344 -26.39 38.79 -1.35
N LEU A 345 -27.70 38.89 -1.55
CA LEU A 345 -28.70 38.40 -0.62
C LEU A 345 -28.68 36.87 -0.52
N LYS A 346 -28.54 36.14 -1.63
CA LYS A 346 -28.37 34.68 -1.69
C LYS A 346 -27.12 34.25 -0.92
N THR A 347 -26.01 34.93 -1.16
CA THR A 347 -24.72 34.67 -0.47
C THR A 347 -24.85 34.87 1.04
N GLU A 348 -25.51 35.95 1.46
CA GLU A 348 -25.67 36.25 2.88
C GLU A 348 -26.62 35.27 3.58
N LEU A 349 -27.75 34.92 2.94
CA LEU A 349 -28.63 33.85 3.42
C LEU A 349 -27.88 32.53 3.57
N ALA A 350 -27.02 32.17 2.62
CA ALA A 350 -26.20 30.95 2.70
C ALA A 350 -25.20 30.99 3.88
N LYS A 351 -24.54 32.13 4.12
CA LYS A 351 -23.62 32.29 5.27
C LYS A 351 -24.34 32.15 6.60
N LEU A 352 -25.43 32.89 6.79
CA LEU A 352 -26.21 32.88 8.03
C LEU A 352 -26.74 31.48 8.32
N ALA A 353 -27.16 30.80 7.26
CA ALA A 353 -27.70 29.46 7.37
C ALA A 353 -26.62 28.38 7.59
N SER A 354 -25.35 28.62 7.25
CA SER A 354 -24.23 27.72 7.53
C SER A 354 -23.77 27.70 9.00
N GLN A 355 -24.12 28.72 9.80
CA GLN A 355 -23.72 28.82 11.21
C GLN A 355 -24.47 27.85 12.14
N ASP A 356 -25.66 27.37 11.74
CA ASP A 356 -26.52 26.50 12.54
C ASP A 356 -26.47 25.00 12.13
N ILE A 357 -25.69 24.63 11.10
CA ILE A 357 -25.67 23.25 10.59
C ILE A 357 -24.64 22.40 11.33
N VAL A 358 -25.12 21.62 12.31
CA VAL A 358 -24.28 20.69 13.10
C VAL A 358 -24.02 19.34 12.39
N ASN A 359 -24.74 18.99 11.30
CA ASN A 359 -24.44 17.79 10.52
C ASN A 359 -25.14 17.77 9.14
N PRO A 360 -24.44 18.05 8.04
CA PRO A 360 -25.03 17.94 6.70
C PRO A 360 -24.95 16.49 6.18
N VAL A 361 -26.12 15.84 6.04
CA VAL A 361 -26.28 14.72 5.09
C VAL A 361 -26.45 15.35 3.70
N ALA A 362 -25.75 14.83 2.68
CA ALA A 362 -25.66 15.46 1.34
C ALA A 362 -27.01 15.81 0.70
N MET A 363 -28.08 15.01 0.91
CA MET A 363 -29.41 15.30 0.38
C MET A 363 -30.10 16.51 1.07
N ASN A 364 -29.72 16.82 2.31
CA ASN A 364 -30.20 18.02 3.01
C ASN A 364 -29.49 19.28 2.50
N GLU A 365 -28.24 19.17 2.04
CA GLU A 365 -27.50 20.31 1.48
C GLU A 365 -28.13 20.82 0.16
N GLN A 366 -28.60 19.91 -0.70
CA GLN A 366 -29.25 20.30 -1.96
C GLN A 366 -30.60 20.99 -1.73
N LEU A 367 -31.50 20.36 -0.96
CA LEU A 367 -32.80 20.96 -0.63
C LEU A 367 -32.64 22.30 0.08
N PHE A 368 -31.59 22.44 0.89
CA PHE A 368 -31.25 23.68 1.54
C PHE A 368 -30.76 24.77 0.57
N LYS A 369 -29.85 24.45 -0.37
CA LYS A 369 -29.44 25.40 -1.41
C LYS A 369 -30.63 25.87 -2.24
N SER A 370 -31.50 24.95 -2.64
CA SER A 370 -32.75 25.28 -3.33
C SER A 370 -33.67 26.17 -2.47
N LYS A 371 -33.77 25.91 -1.15
CA LYS A 371 -34.52 26.76 -0.22
C LYS A 371 -33.97 28.19 -0.20
N VAL A 372 -32.67 28.36 -0.01
CA VAL A 372 -32.01 29.68 0.01
C VAL A 372 -32.27 30.46 -1.28
N GLU A 373 -32.19 29.79 -2.43
CA GLU A 373 -32.45 30.39 -3.73
C GLU A 373 -33.90 30.84 -3.90
N VAL A 374 -34.86 29.95 -3.61
CA VAL A 374 -36.29 30.27 -3.69
C VAL A 374 -36.65 31.41 -2.75
N GLU A 375 -36.11 31.41 -1.53
CA GLU A 375 -36.32 32.47 -0.54
C GLU A 375 -35.76 33.81 -1.04
N ALA A 376 -34.54 33.82 -1.60
CA ALA A 376 -33.94 35.03 -2.17
C ALA A 376 -34.81 35.62 -3.29
N ASN A 377 -35.32 34.77 -4.19
CA ASN A 377 -36.22 35.18 -5.26
C ASN A 377 -37.55 35.73 -4.74
N ILE A 378 -38.11 35.14 -3.69
CA ILE A 378 -39.31 35.68 -3.01
C ILE A 378 -39.04 37.08 -2.46
N GLN A 379 -37.88 37.30 -1.81
CA GLN A 379 -37.53 38.62 -1.28
C GLN A 379 -37.25 39.64 -2.39
N ALA A 380 -36.76 39.20 -3.56
CA ALA A 380 -36.57 40.05 -4.73
C ALA A 380 -37.88 40.45 -5.42
N LEU A 381 -38.85 39.54 -5.46
CA LEU A 381 -40.16 39.74 -6.10
C LEU A 381 -41.12 40.56 -5.25
N LYS A 382 -41.06 40.46 -3.92
CA LYS A 382 -41.92 41.22 -3.00
C LYS A 382 -41.92 42.73 -3.31
N PRO A 383 -40.77 43.43 -3.39
CA PRO A 383 -40.77 44.86 -3.73
C PRO A 383 -41.28 45.17 -5.13
N LYS A 384 -41.06 44.30 -6.12
CA LYS A 384 -41.60 44.43 -7.49
C LYS A 384 -43.13 44.39 -7.49
N VAL A 385 -43.72 43.45 -6.75
CA VAL A 385 -45.18 43.34 -6.59
C VAL A 385 -45.72 44.59 -5.90
N THR A 386 -45.07 45.07 -4.83
CA THR A 386 -45.49 46.27 -4.10
C THR A 386 -45.40 47.54 -4.96
N SER A 387 -44.32 47.71 -5.73
CA SER A 387 -44.15 48.90 -6.58
C SER A 387 -45.16 48.93 -7.73
N LEU A 388 -45.41 47.78 -8.39
CA LEU A 388 -46.42 47.66 -9.44
C LEU A 388 -47.83 47.88 -8.88
N LYS A 389 -48.13 47.34 -7.69
CA LYS A 389 -49.40 47.58 -7.02
C LYS A 389 -49.64 49.06 -6.74
N SER A 390 -48.62 49.77 -6.26
CA SER A 390 -48.72 51.22 -6.03
C SER A 390 -49.05 51.99 -7.32
N ILE A 391 -48.52 51.55 -8.48
CA ILE A 391 -48.85 52.16 -9.77
C ILE A 391 -50.30 51.83 -10.15
N VAL A 392 -50.71 50.57 -10.04
CA VAL A 392 -52.11 50.15 -10.30
C VAL A 392 -53.09 50.96 -9.45
N ASP A 393 -52.79 51.18 -8.17
CA ASP A 393 -53.64 51.94 -7.26
C ASP A 393 -53.71 53.43 -7.64
N GLU A 394 -52.60 54.03 -8.10
CA GLU A 394 -52.58 55.40 -8.62
C GLU A 394 -53.51 55.57 -9.83
N TYR A 395 -53.44 54.65 -10.80
CA TYR A 395 -54.28 54.71 -12.01
C TYR A 395 -55.73 54.31 -11.72
N THR A 396 -55.97 53.44 -10.75
CA THR A 396 -57.31 53.12 -10.25
C THR A 396 -57.95 54.36 -9.64
N GLY A 397 -57.22 55.13 -8.82
CA GLY A 397 -57.70 56.40 -8.28
C GLY A 397 -58.07 57.42 -9.36
N LYS A 398 -57.31 57.47 -10.47
CA LYS A 398 -57.67 58.30 -11.64
C LYS A 398 -58.97 57.83 -12.29
N LEU A 399 -59.20 56.52 -12.37
CA LEU A 399 -60.43 55.94 -12.92
C LEU A 399 -61.65 56.28 -12.05
N GLU A 400 -61.51 56.29 -10.73
CA GLU A 400 -62.59 56.58 -9.78
C GLU A 400 -63.09 58.03 -9.80
N SER A 401 -62.33 58.94 -10.42
CA SER A 401 -62.75 60.33 -10.64
C SER A 401 -63.82 60.49 -11.73
N LEU A 402 -64.16 59.42 -12.44
CA LEU A 402 -65.14 59.43 -13.54
C LEU A 402 -66.60 59.51 -13.03
N PRO A 403 -67.52 60.14 -13.81
CA PRO A 403 -68.96 60.11 -13.52
C PRO A 403 -69.52 58.69 -13.37
N GLN A 404 -70.50 58.49 -12.47
CA GLN A 404 -70.97 57.15 -12.07
C GLN A 404 -71.32 56.20 -13.22
N LYS A 405 -71.94 56.70 -14.30
CA LYS A 405 -72.34 55.85 -15.45
C LYS A 405 -71.16 55.43 -16.32
N SER A 406 -70.19 56.30 -16.57
CA SER A 406 -68.97 55.97 -17.32
C SER A 406 -68.00 55.13 -16.46
N LEU A 407 -67.97 55.37 -15.16
CA LEU A 407 -67.20 54.60 -14.20
C LEU A 407 -67.61 53.12 -14.18
N GLN A 408 -68.92 52.82 -14.18
CA GLN A 408 -69.40 51.43 -14.14
C GLN A 408 -69.03 50.67 -15.42
N LEU A 409 -69.20 51.30 -16.60
CA LEU A 409 -68.76 50.73 -17.88
C LEU A 409 -67.25 50.53 -17.89
N ALA A 410 -66.48 51.54 -17.45
CA ALA A 410 -65.03 51.50 -17.41
C ALA A 410 -64.50 50.39 -16.48
N ARG A 411 -65.14 50.14 -15.33
CA ARG A 411 -64.79 49.05 -14.42
C ARG A 411 -65.01 47.67 -15.05
N LEU A 412 -66.15 47.47 -15.73
CA LEU A 412 -66.45 46.20 -16.42
C LEU A 412 -65.50 45.97 -17.60
N GLN A 413 -65.23 47.02 -18.39
CA GLN A 413 -64.31 46.93 -19.53
C GLN A 413 -62.86 46.73 -19.08
N ARG A 414 -62.45 47.33 -17.95
CA ARG A 414 -61.16 47.04 -17.31
C ARG A 414 -61.09 45.58 -16.91
N ALA A 415 -62.08 45.07 -16.16
CA ALA A 415 -62.09 43.70 -15.68
C ALA A 415 -61.95 42.70 -16.84
N ALA A 416 -62.78 42.84 -17.88
CA ALA A 416 -62.68 41.99 -19.07
C ALA A 416 -61.31 42.07 -19.76
N LYS A 417 -60.75 43.27 -19.97
CA LYS A 417 -59.42 43.43 -20.61
C LYS A 417 -58.29 42.85 -19.77
N VAL A 418 -58.37 42.97 -18.45
CA VAL A 418 -57.35 42.47 -17.52
C VAL A 418 -57.41 40.96 -17.49
N ASP A 419 -58.60 40.38 -17.34
CA ASP A 419 -58.79 38.94 -17.37
C ASP A 419 -58.36 38.35 -18.72
N GLU A 420 -58.63 39.04 -19.84
CA GLU A 420 -58.20 38.63 -21.19
C GLU A 420 -56.67 38.60 -21.27
N LYS A 421 -56.01 39.66 -20.79
CA LYS A 421 -54.54 39.75 -20.81
C LYS A 421 -53.89 38.70 -19.91
N ILE A 422 -54.43 38.47 -18.71
CA ILE A 422 -53.93 37.42 -17.79
C ILE A 422 -54.14 36.04 -18.43
N TYR A 423 -55.31 35.79 -19.04
CA TYR A 423 -55.60 34.51 -19.70
C TYR A 423 -54.62 34.24 -20.85
N LEU A 424 -54.37 35.22 -21.72
CA LEU A 424 -53.43 35.06 -22.84
C LEU A 424 -52.00 34.80 -22.37
N MET A 425 -51.52 35.57 -21.37
CA MET A 425 -50.20 35.40 -20.76
C MET A 425 -50.06 34.02 -20.11
N MET A 426 -51.02 33.60 -19.29
CA MET A 426 -51.01 32.29 -18.64
C MET A 426 -51.04 31.16 -19.67
N LYS A 427 -51.85 31.32 -20.72
CA LYS A 427 -51.94 30.34 -21.81
C LYS A 427 -50.61 30.20 -22.53
N GLU A 428 -49.94 31.31 -22.83
CA GLU A 428 -48.61 31.34 -23.43
C GLU A 428 -47.59 30.62 -22.54
N LYS A 429 -47.49 31.00 -21.27
CA LYS A 429 -46.60 30.36 -20.28
C LYS A 429 -46.88 28.87 -20.11
N PHE A 430 -48.14 28.47 -20.12
CA PHE A 430 -48.53 27.06 -20.11
C PHE A 430 -48.12 26.32 -21.41
N GLN A 431 -48.25 26.95 -22.59
CA GLN A 431 -47.75 26.36 -23.83
C GLN A 431 -46.23 26.18 -23.79
N GLU A 432 -45.49 27.20 -23.35
CA GLU A 432 -44.03 27.16 -23.18
C GLU A 432 -43.63 26.02 -22.24
N SER A 433 -44.25 25.92 -21.06
CA SER A 433 -44.00 24.85 -20.08
C SER A 433 -44.28 23.46 -20.65
N ARG A 434 -45.38 23.29 -21.39
CA ARG A 434 -45.71 22.00 -22.04
C ARG A 434 -44.70 21.62 -23.12
N ILE A 435 -44.20 22.58 -23.90
CA ILE A 435 -43.17 22.33 -24.92
C ILE A 435 -41.86 21.91 -24.23
N THR A 436 -41.50 22.60 -23.15
CA THR A 436 -40.26 22.32 -22.41
C THR A 436 -40.28 20.97 -21.70
N GLU A 437 -41.41 20.55 -21.12
CA GLU A 437 -41.55 19.22 -20.49
C GLU A 437 -41.25 18.09 -21.49
N VAL A 438 -41.81 18.19 -22.71
CA VAL A 438 -41.58 17.21 -23.78
C VAL A 438 -40.15 17.28 -24.31
N GLY A 439 -39.57 18.49 -24.36
CA GLY A 439 -38.21 18.75 -24.82
C GLY A 439 -37.11 18.42 -23.81
N GLN A 440 -37.45 18.13 -22.54
CA GLN A 440 -36.45 17.87 -21.51
C GLN A 440 -35.76 16.51 -21.73
N LEU A 441 -34.46 16.56 -22.04
CA LEU A 441 -33.59 15.40 -22.27
C LEU A 441 -32.72 15.07 -21.03
N GLY A 442 -32.73 15.92 -20.00
CA GLY A 442 -31.84 15.85 -18.84
C GLY A 442 -30.48 16.51 -19.10
N ASP A 443 -29.80 16.89 -18.02
CA ASP A 443 -28.52 17.61 -18.03
C ASP A 443 -27.33 16.68 -18.28
N VAL A 444 -27.56 15.36 -18.24
CA VAL A 444 -26.50 14.35 -18.31
C VAL A 444 -26.42 13.76 -19.71
N ARG A 445 -25.22 13.80 -20.31
CA ARG A 445 -24.92 13.13 -21.59
C ARG A 445 -23.75 12.17 -21.45
N ILE A 446 -23.90 11.01 -22.07
CA ILE A 446 -22.86 9.98 -22.14
C ILE A 446 -21.89 10.36 -23.27
N ILE A 447 -20.63 10.62 -22.92
CA ILE A 447 -19.60 11.01 -23.90
C ILE A 447 -18.79 9.79 -24.35
N ASP A 448 -18.34 8.97 -23.40
CA ASP A 448 -17.58 7.76 -23.69
C ASP A 448 -18.18 6.59 -22.91
N PRO A 449 -18.84 5.63 -23.58
CA PRO A 449 -19.35 4.44 -22.94
C PRO A 449 -18.19 3.53 -22.52
N ALA A 450 -18.38 2.78 -21.42
CA ALA A 450 -17.38 1.85 -20.94
C ALA A 450 -17.14 0.72 -21.95
N LYS A 451 -15.86 0.45 -22.22
CA LYS A 451 -15.40 -0.65 -23.08
C LYS A 451 -14.73 -1.74 -22.23
N PRO A 452 -14.85 -3.03 -22.60
CA PRO A 452 -14.16 -4.10 -21.89
C PRO A 452 -12.64 -3.87 -21.89
N PRO A 453 -11.99 -3.81 -20.71
CA PRO A 453 -10.55 -3.58 -20.61
C PRO A 453 -9.77 -4.81 -21.11
N LYS A 454 -8.64 -4.57 -21.79
CA LYS A 454 -7.81 -5.66 -22.33
C LYS A 454 -6.98 -6.39 -21.28
N ASN A 455 -6.59 -5.69 -20.21
CA ASN A 455 -5.70 -6.20 -19.17
C ASN A 455 -6.32 -5.99 -17.79
N PRO A 456 -6.13 -6.92 -16.84
CA PRO A 456 -6.59 -6.74 -15.48
C PRO A 456 -5.77 -5.66 -14.75
N VAL A 457 -6.42 -4.89 -13.87
CA VAL A 457 -5.77 -3.89 -13.01
C VAL A 457 -5.03 -4.56 -11.84
N ARG A 458 -5.53 -5.72 -11.37
CA ARG A 458 -4.91 -6.55 -10.33
C ARG A 458 -5.02 -8.04 -10.65
N PRO A 459 -4.05 -8.87 -10.22
CA PRO A 459 -2.76 -8.50 -9.65
C PRO A 459 -1.78 -7.98 -10.71
N LYS A 460 -0.93 -7.00 -10.35
CA LYS A 460 0.13 -6.49 -11.24
C LYS A 460 1.28 -7.49 -11.35
N LYS A 461 1.12 -8.48 -12.25
CA LYS A 461 2.03 -9.64 -12.39
C LYS A 461 3.51 -9.26 -12.40
N MET A 462 3.89 -8.29 -13.24
CA MET A 462 5.29 -7.84 -13.36
C MET A 462 5.82 -7.21 -12.06
N LEU A 463 5.02 -6.37 -11.40
CA LEU A 463 5.42 -5.72 -10.15
C LEU A 463 5.61 -6.73 -9.02
N ASN A 464 4.67 -7.68 -8.88
CA ASN A 464 4.77 -8.73 -7.88
C ASN A 464 6.02 -9.60 -8.09
N MET A 465 6.35 -9.94 -9.34
CA MET A 465 7.56 -10.71 -9.65
C MET A 465 8.84 -9.96 -9.30
N ILE A 466 8.93 -8.66 -9.62
CA ILE A 466 10.09 -7.83 -9.25
C ILE A 466 10.23 -7.77 -7.72
N LEU A 467 9.11 -7.56 -7.00
CA LEU A 467 9.11 -7.53 -5.55
C LEU A 467 9.52 -8.88 -4.95
N GLY A 468 9.05 -9.99 -5.51
CA GLY A 468 9.46 -11.34 -5.13
C GLY A 468 10.96 -11.59 -5.30
N VAL A 469 11.56 -11.08 -6.39
CA VAL A 469 13.02 -11.17 -6.60
C VAL A 469 13.78 -10.38 -5.54
N ILE A 470 13.38 -9.14 -5.28
CA ILE A 470 14.04 -8.27 -4.29
C ILE A 470 13.95 -8.88 -2.89
N VAL A 471 12.76 -9.30 -2.47
CA VAL A 471 12.52 -9.89 -1.15
C VAL A 471 13.23 -11.24 -1.02
N GLY A 472 13.18 -12.08 -2.04
CA GLY A 472 13.83 -13.40 -2.05
C GLY A 472 15.36 -13.30 -1.91
N LEU A 473 15.99 -12.39 -2.66
CA LEU A 473 17.43 -12.14 -2.53
C LEU A 473 17.76 -11.50 -1.18
N GLY A 474 17.01 -10.48 -0.76
CA GLY A 474 17.23 -9.79 0.52
C GLY A 474 17.16 -10.72 1.72
N LEU A 475 16.13 -11.57 1.79
CA LEU A 475 15.99 -12.58 2.84
C LEU A 475 17.11 -13.62 2.78
N GLY A 476 17.47 -14.10 1.59
CA GLY A 476 18.56 -15.06 1.43
C GLY A 476 19.90 -14.53 1.95
N VAL A 477 20.20 -13.26 1.65
CA VAL A 477 21.39 -12.58 2.15
C VAL A 477 21.30 -12.39 3.67
N GLY A 478 20.18 -11.88 4.18
CA GLY A 478 19.99 -11.66 5.62
C GLY A 478 20.15 -12.94 6.45
N ILE A 479 19.56 -14.05 6.00
CA ILE A 479 19.70 -15.36 6.66
C ILE A 479 21.15 -15.84 6.60
N THR A 480 21.86 -15.62 5.48
CA THR A 480 23.27 -16.00 5.36
C THR A 480 24.14 -15.25 6.37
N PHE A 481 23.93 -13.94 6.55
CA PHE A 481 24.63 -13.16 7.56
C PHE A 481 24.30 -13.61 8.98
N LEU A 482 23.03 -13.93 9.25
CA LEU A 482 22.60 -14.46 10.55
C LEU A 482 23.29 -15.78 10.87
N LEU A 483 23.34 -16.71 9.91
CA LEU A 483 24.00 -18.01 10.07
C LEU A 483 25.51 -17.87 10.27
N GLU A 484 26.18 -16.94 9.56
CA GLU A 484 27.61 -16.68 9.75
C GLU A 484 27.89 -16.05 11.13
N ALA A 485 27.06 -15.10 11.58
CA ALA A 485 27.20 -14.48 12.90
C ALA A 485 27.07 -15.49 14.06
N MET A 486 26.41 -16.62 13.83
CA MET A 486 26.26 -17.71 14.80
C MET A 486 27.37 -18.79 14.70
N ASP A 487 28.21 -18.80 13.65
CA ASP A 487 29.31 -19.78 13.50
C ASP A 487 30.57 -19.32 14.26
N ASN A 488 30.89 -20.01 15.36
CA ASN A 488 32.04 -19.72 16.23
C ASN A 488 33.30 -20.58 15.93
N SER A 489 33.41 -21.15 14.73
CA SER A 489 34.53 -22.04 14.37
C SER A 489 35.80 -21.31 13.93
N ILE A 490 36.97 -21.81 14.37
CA ILE A 490 38.30 -21.36 13.94
C ILE A 490 38.69 -22.18 12.70
N ARG A 491 38.88 -21.53 11.56
CA ARG A 491 39.15 -22.23 10.29
C ARG A 491 40.31 -21.64 9.48
N THR A 492 40.74 -20.42 9.77
CA THR A 492 41.87 -19.78 9.07
C THR A 492 43.08 -19.62 9.99
N SER A 493 44.25 -19.41 9.40
CA SER A 493 45.46 -19.02 10.15
C SER A 493 45.25 -17.70 10.90
N GLU A 494 44.50 -16.77 10.29
CA GLU A 494 44.12 -15.50 10.92
C GLU A 494 43.28 -15.71 12.19
N ASP A 495 42.37 -16.69 12.20
CA ASP A 495 41.56 -17.01 13.38
C ASP A 495 42.41 -17.52 14.55
N VAL A 496 43.53 -18.19 14.27
CA VAL A 496 44.48 -18.71 15.29
C VAL A 496 45.36 -17.57 15.85
N GLU A 497 45.83 -16.67 14.98
CA GLU A 497 46.58 -15.48 15.40
C GLU A 497 45.73 -14.54 16.27
N ARG A 498 44.42 -14.42 16.00
CA ARG A 498 43.46 -13.65 16.83
C ARG A 498 43.37 -14.15 18.28
N ILE A 499 43.77 -15.38 18.58
CA ILE A 499 43.75 -15.98 19.92
C ILE A 499 45.10 -15.78 20.65
N GLY A 500 46.07 -15.09 20.03
CA GLY A 500 47.36 -14.76 20.62
C GLY A 500 48.40 -15.90 20.55
N VAL A 501 48.19 -16.90 19.69
CA VAL A 501 49.12 -18.03 19.50
C VAL A 501 49.98 -17.80 18.26
N THR A 502 51.30 -17.89 18.40
CA THR A 502 52.23 -17.79 17.26
C THR A 502 52.18 -19.04 16.39
N ILE A 503 51.95 -18.86 15.09
CA ILE A 503 51.98 -19.96 14.12
C ILE A 503 53.43 -20.25 13.73
N LEU A 504 53.93 -21.43 14.09
CA LEU A 504 55.29 -21.87 13.76
C LEU A 504 55.42 -22.49 12.37
N GLY A 505 54.31 -22.86 11.72
CA GLY A 505 54.31 -23.39 10.37
C GLY A 505 52.98 -24.06 9.99
N SER A 506 52.69 -24.13 8.69
CA SER A 506 51.52 -24.82 8.15
C SER A 506 51.98 -26.08 7.42
N ILE A 507 51.49 -27.24 7.85
CA ILE A 507 51.82 -28.55 7.26
C ILE A 507 50.64 -28.98 6.39
N PRO A 508 50.81 -29.10 5.06
CA PRO A 508 49.75 -29.59 4.17
C PRO A 508 49.27 -30.99 4.55
N VAL A 509 48.01 -31.31 4.24
CA VAL A 509 47.45 -32.65 4.50
C VAL A 509 48.21 -33.69 3.67
N ILE A 510 48.78 -34.68 4.36
CA ILE A 510 49.50 -35.79 3.73
C ILE A 510 48.48 -36.78 3.16
N LYS A 511 48.36 -36.84 1.83
CA LYS A 511 47.54 -37.86 1.15
C LYS A 511 48.34 -39.15 0.97
N GLU A 512 47.87 -40.24 1.58
CA GLU A 512 48.58 -41.52 1.64
C GLU A 512 48.85 -42.13 0.25
N GLN A 513 47.86 -42.07 -0.66
CA GLN A 513 47.97 -42.63 -2.01
C GLN A 513 48.94 -41.86 -2.93
N GLU A 514 48.89 -40.53 -2.92
CA GLU A 514 49.80 -39.70 -3.72
C GLU A 514 51.26 -39.83 -3.24
N THR A 515 51.43 -39.99 -1.93
CA THR A 515 52.74 -40.16 -1.28
C THR A 515 53.38 -41.49 -1.64
N TYR A 516 52.62 -42.59 -1.53
CA TYR A 516 53.10 -43.93 -1.88
C TYR A 516 53.53 -44.02 -3.36
N ASN A 517 52.74 -43.45 -4.26
CA ASN A 517 53.06 -43.47 -5.69
C ASN A 517 54.38 -42.74 -6.02
N LYS A 518 54.68 -41.62 -5.34
CA LYS A 518 55.96 -40.89 -5.53
C LYS A 518 57.16 -41.67 -4.98
N ILE A 519 56.99 -42.39 -3.88
CA ILE A 519 58.06 -43.16 -3.22
C ILE A 519 58.36 -44.45 -3.99
N LYS A 520 57.33 -45.13 -4.53
CA LYS A 520 57.47 -46.34 -5.35
C LYS A 520 58.24 -46.09 -6.66
N VAL A 521 58.22 -44.85 -7.17
CA VAL A 521 58.99 -44.41 -8.34
C VAL A 521 60.48 -44.22 -8.02
N GLN A 522 60.84 -43.97 -6.74
CA GLN A 522 62.21 -43.65 -6.33
C GLN A 522 62.96 -44.79 -5.63
N SER A 523 62.27 -45.79 -5.04
CA SER A 523 62.91 -46.89 -4.33
C SER A 523 62.57 -48.26 -4.93
N LYS A 524 63.56 -48.92 -5.56
CA LYS A 524 63.44 -50.27 -6.14
C LYS A 524 63.47 -51.41 -5.08
N ASN A 525 63.85 -51.13 -3.84
CA ASN A 525 64.21 -52.17 -2.85
C ASN A 525 63.21 -52.38 -1.69
N MET A 526 61.99 -51.85 -1.76
CA MET A 526 61.00 -52.02 -0.68
C MET A 526 60.00 -53.13 -1.02
N GLN A 527 60.40 -54.40 -0.89
CA GLN A 527 59.58 -55.57 -1.28
C GLN A 527 59.04 -56.45 -0.13
N ASN A 528 59.44 -56.27 1.13
CA ASN A 528 58.99 -57.17 2.20
C ASN A 528 58.03 -56.47 3.18
N GLY A 529 56.73 -56.51 2.86
CA GLY A 529 55.62 -56.03 3.70
C GLY A 529 54.31 -56.01 2.93
N THR A 530 53.15 -56.02 3.61
CA THR A 530 51.87 -55.85 2.89
C THR A 530 51.82 -54.44 2.26
N PRO A 531 51.24 -54.27 1.05
CA PRO A 531 51.22 -52.98 0.37
C PRO A 531 50.60 -51.84 1.18
N ASP A 532 49.70 -52.15 2.13
CA ASP A 532 49.02 -51.15 2.95
C ASP A 532 49.81 -50.74 4.19
N ASP A 533 50.60 -51.65 4.78
CA ASP A 533 51.50 -51.29 5.88
C ASP A 533 52.64 -50.39 5.39
N VAL A 534 53.20 -50.70 4.21
CA VAL A 534 54.24 -49.87 3.57
C VAL A 534 53.71 -48.48 3.22
N LYS A 535 52.46 -48.37 2.75
CA LYS A 535 51.78 -47.07 2.49
C LYS A 535 51.68 -46.23 3.76
N ARG A 536 51.27 -46.83 4.88
CA ARG A 536 51.08 -46.16 6.17
C ARG A 536 52.40 -45.74 6.82
N MET A 537 53.45 -46.55 6.68
CA MET A 537 54.79 -46.19 7.15
C MET A 537 55.37 -45.05 6.31
N ALA A 538 55.26 -45.15 4.98
CA ALA A 538 55.75 -44.14 4.05
C ALA A 538 55.08 -42.77 4.24
N SER A 539 53.77 -42.73 4.54
CA SER A 539 53.06 -41.48 4.82
C SER A 539 53.45 -40.85 6.16
N ARG A 540 53.83 -41.65 7.16
CA ARG A 540 54.26 -41.18 8.49
C ARG A 540 55.73 -40.78 8.57
N LEU A 541 56.57 -41.23 7.64
CA LEU A 541 58.01 -40.94 7.53
C LEU A 541 58.35 -40.15 6.25
N ILE A 542 57.49 -39.20 5.87
CA ILE A 542 57.60 -38.45 4.60
C ILE A 542 58.93 -37.71 4.46
N THR A 543 59.50 -37.18 5.55
CA THR A 543 60.78 -36.44 5.51
C THR A 543 61.98 -37.34 5.23
N HIS A 544 61.87 -38.65 5.46
CA HIS A 544 62.90 -39.63 5.14
C HIS A 544 62.71 -40.20 3.72
N PHE A 545 61.50 -40.66 3.38
CA PHE A 545 61.26 -41.34 2.09
C PHE A 545 61.03 -40.39 0.90
N ALA A 546 60.59 -39.16 1.14
CA ALA A 546 60.39 -38.15 0.10
C ALA A 546 61.00 -36.80 0.53
N PRO A 547 62.34 -36.71 0.68
CA PRO A 547 63.01 -35.56 1.27
C PRO A 547 62.84 -34.27 0.45
N LYS A 548 62.54 -34.36 -0.86
CA LYS A 548 62.30 -33.20 -1.74
C LYS A 548 60.82 -32.79 -1.85
N SER A 549 59.94 -33.39 -1.05
CA SER A 549 58.51 -33.08 -1.11
C SER A 549 58.18 -31.71 -0.49
N PRO A 550 57.12 -31.01 -0.94
CA PRO A 550 56.66 -29.78 -0.30
C PRO A 550 56.33 -29.94 1.19
N ILE A 551 55.89 -31.12 1.60
CA ILE A 551 55.59 -31.45 2.99
C ILE A 551 56.89 -31.55 3.80
N SER A 552 57.93 -32.14 3.22
CA SER A 552 59.26 -32.22 3.83
C SER A 552 59.90 -30.84 3.97
N GLU A 553 59.71 -29.94 3.00
CA GLU A 553 60.08 -28.53 3.13
C GLU A 553 59.30 -27.83 4.24
N ALA A 554 57.99 -28.06 4.36
CA ALA A 554 57.20 -27.50 5.46
C ALA A 554 57.74 -27.92 6.85
N TYR A 555 58.19 -29.18 7.01
CA TYR A 555 58.86 -29.64 8.24
C TYR A 555 60.27 -29.03 8.43
N ARG A 556 61.00 -28.69 7.36
CA ARG A 556 62.27 -27.95 7.45
C ARG A 556 62.05 -26.51 7.87
N THR A 557 61.06 -25.82 7.29
CA THR A 557 60.63 -24.49 7.71
C THR A 557 60.19 -24.51 9.17
N PHE A 558 59.39 -25.50 9.57
CA PHE A 558 58.97 -25.67 10.96
C PHE A 558 60.17 -25.83 11.91
N ARG A 559 61.15 -26.68 11.57
CA ARG A 559 62.40 -26.82 12.33
C ARG A 559 63.17 -25.49 12.43
N THR A 560 63.34 -24.79 11.32
CA THR A 560 64.05 -23.50 11.27
C THR A 560 63.33 -22.46 12.14
N ASN A 561 62.00 -22.38 12.08
CA ASN A 561 61.21 -21.47 12.91
C ASN A 561 61.35 -21.78 14.42
N ILE A 562 61.42 -23.07 14.79
CA ILE A 562 61.71 -23.47 16.18
C ILE A 562 63.10 -23.01 16.62
N GLN A 563 64.12 -23.10 15.75
CA GLN A 563 65.46 -22.62 16.06
C GLN A 563 65.50 -21.11 16.29
N TYR A 564 64.72 -20.34 15.53
CA TYR A 564 64.61 -18.89 15.70
C TYR A 564 63.69 -18.47 16.84
N ALA A 565 62.79 -19.34 17.31
CA ALA A 565 61.85 -19.02 18.39
C ALA A 565 62.54 -18.64 19.71
N LYS A 566 63.80 -19.08 19.93
CA LYS A 566 64.64 -18.62 21.06
C LYS A 566 66.10 -18.48 20.64
N ILE A 567 66.50 -17.28 20.23
CA ILE A 567 67.86 -16.95 19.81
C ILE A 567 68.87 -17.07 20.98
N ASP A 568 68.45 -16.75 22.21
CA ASP A 568 69.34 -16.69 23.39
C ASP A 568 69.50 -18.01 24.16
N ARG A 569 68.72 -19.05 23.85
CA ARG A 569 68.79 -20.35 24.53
C ARG A 569 68.59 -21.52 23.58
N ARG A 570 69.54 -22.46 23.56
CA ARG A 570 69.41 -23.72 22.81
C ARG A 570 68.24 -24.55 23.37
N LEU A 571 67.20 -24.73 22.56
CA LEU A 571 66.06 -25.58 22.89
C LEU A 571 66.45 -27.06 22.82
N GLN A 572 66.84 -27.62 23.96
CA GLN A 572 67.24 -29.04 24.08
C GLN A 572 66.06 -29.98 24.35
N THR A 573 64.93 -29.49 24.84
CA THR A 573 63.77 -30.33 25.20
C THR A 573 62.48 -29.73 24.69
N MET A 574 61.72 -30.53 23.94
CA MET A 574 60.46 -30.11 23.34
C MET A 574 59.39 -31.20 23.51
N LEU A 575 58.17 -30.73 23.70
CA LEU A 575 56.97 -31.55 23.82
C LEU A 575 56.10 -31.36 22.58
N VAL A 576 55.59 -32.42 21.96
CA VAL A 576 54.61 -32.33 20.86
C VAL A 576 53.27 -32.86 21.33
N THR A 577 52.23 -32.03 21.24
CA THR A 577 50.86 -32.34 21.67
C THR A 577 49.81 -31.77 20.70
N SER A 578 48.53 -32.02 20.96
CA SER A 578 47.40 -31.49 20.18
C SER A 578 46.18 -31.23 21.07
N PRO A 579 45.21 -30.40 20.64
CA PRO A 579 43.95 -30.21 21.33
C PRO A 579 43.12 -31.52 21.37
N GLY A 580 42.94 -32.20 20.24
CA GLY A 580 42.15 -33.43 20.12
C GLY A 580 42.95 -34.67 19.66
N PRO A 581 42.39 -35.88 19.84
CA PRO A 581 42.95 -37.11 19.27
C PRO A 581 42.89 -37.13 17.74
N GLY A 582 43.91 -37.70 17.08
CA GLY A 582 43.91 -37.89 15.63
C GLY A 582 44.40 -36.69 14.81
N GLU A 583 44.90 -35.63 15.45
CA GLU A 583 45.39 -34.42 14.78
C GLU A 583 46.81 -34.55 14.17
N GLY A 584 47.39 -35.76 14.21
CA GLY A 584 48.71 -36.02 13.61
C GLY A 584 49.91 -35.62 14.48
N LYS A 585 49.72 -35.50 15.81
CA LYS A 585 50.78 -35.18 16.79
C LYS A 585 52.05 -36.04 16.61
N SER A 586 51.88 -37.36 16.64
CA SER A 586 52.95 -38.35 16.52
C SER A 586 53.64 -38.28 15.16
N THR A 587 52.87 -38.07 14.09
CA THR A 587 53.41 -37.85 12.74
C THR A 587 54.27 -36.59 12.69
N SER A 588 53.86 -35.51 13.34
CA SER A 588 54.69 -34.29 13.40
C SER A 588 55.92 -34.47 14.28
N ALA A 589 55.81 -35.15 15.42
CA ALA A 589 56.95 -35.43 16.29
C ALA A 589 58.03 -36.23 15.54
N VAL A 590 57.64 -37.31 14.86
CA VAL A 590 58.53 -38.14 14.06
C VAL A 590 59.21 -37.34 12.94
N ASN A 591 58.44 -36.64 12.11
CA ASN A 591 59.02 -35.93 10.97
C ASN A 591 59.89 -34.75 11.40
N LEU A 592 59.58 -34.09 12.52
CA LEU A 592 60.42 -33.06 13.12
C LEU A 592 61.73 -33.64 13.66
N ALA A 593 61.68 -34.78 14.34
CA ALA A 593 62.89 -35.46 14.85
C ALA A 593 63.84 -35.83 13.69
N ILE A 594 63.30 -36.31 12.57
CA ILE A 594 64.06 -36.65 11.37
C ILE A 594 64.72 -35.40 10.77
N THR A 595 63.99 -34.28 10.62
CA THR A 595 64.58 -33.06 10.03
C THR A 595 65.63 -32.42 10.94
N MET A 596 65.53 -32.60 12.26
CA MET A 596 66.55 -32.20 13.22
C MET A 596 67.80 -33.10 13.14
N ALA A 597 67.62 -34.42 13.04
CA ALA A 597 68.72 -35.39 12.92
C ALA A 597 69.50 -35.23 11.60
N GLN A 598 68.80 -35.00 10.49
CA GLN A 598 69.39 -34.72 9.17
C GLN A 598 70.27 -33.45 9.16
N MET A 599 70.07 -32.53 10.11
CA MET A 599 70.87 -31.31 10.25
C MET A 599 72.14 -31.54 11.10
N GLY A 600 72.38 -32.76 11.57
CA GLY A 600 73.55 -33.12 12.37
C GLY A 600 73.35 -33.09 13.88
N SER A 601 72.16 -32.71 14.39
CA SER A 601 71.86 -32.80 15.82
C SER A 601 71.69 -34.27 16.24
N ARG A 602 72.24 -34.67 17.39
CA ARG A 602 71.91 -35.96 18.02
C ARG A 602 70.54 -35.87 18.66
N VAL A 603 69.54 -36.55 18.10
CA VAL A 603 68.14 -36.46 18.51
C VAL A 603 67.70 -37.77 19.16
N VAL A 604 66.98 -37.68 20.27
CA VAL A 604 66.21 -38.80 20.83
C VAL A 604 64.72 -38.47 20.80
N LEU A 605 63.92 -39.34 20.17
CA LEU A 605 62.45 -39.28 20.18
C LEU A 605 61.90 -40.29 21.19
N ILE A 606 61.08 -39.80 22.12
CA ILE A 606 60.54 -40.57 23.22
C ILE A 606 59.02 -40.67 23.07
N ASP A 607 58.51 -41.90 23.02
CA ASP A 607 57.07 -42.17 23.00
C ASP A 607 56.51 -42.07 24.42
N ALA A 608 56.10 -40.86 24.81
CA ALA A 608 55.47 -40.57 26.09
C ALA A 608 53.92 -40.61 26.01
N ASP A 609 53.34 -41.04 24.89
CA ASP A 609 51.93 -41.43 24.79
C ASP A 609 51.75 -42.85 25.33
N LEU A 610 51.80 -42.96 26.66
CA LEU A 610 51.63 -44.23 27.38
C LEU A 610 50.19 -44.77 27.32
N ARG A 611 49.28 -44.12 26.58
CA ARG A 611 47.89 -44.56 26.41
C ARG A 611 47.66 -45.16 25.04
N ARG A 612 48.19 -44.52 23.99
CA ARG A 612 48.10 -45.00 22.61
C ARG A 612 49.46 -44.85 21.91
N PRO A 613 50.46 -45.66 22.31
CA PRO A 613 51.81 -45.57 21.75
C PRO A 613 51.81 -45.98 20.28
N VAL A 614 52.47 -45.18 19.45
CA VAL A 614 52.52 -45.42 17.99
C VAL A 614 53.93 -45.39 17.44
N VAL A 615 54.94 -44.88 18.17
CA VAL A 615 56.30 -44.69 17.64
C VAL A 615 56.95 -46.03 17.28
N HIS A 616 56.79 -47.06 18.12
CA HIS A 616 57.29 -48.42 17.85
C HIS A 616 56.75 -48.99 16.52
N SER A 617 55.45 -48.75 16.22
CA SER A 617 54.83 -49.18 14.97
C SER A 617 55.29 -48.38 13.75
N ILE A 618 55.71 -47.12 13.94
CA ILE A 618 56.20 -46.25 12.86
C ILE A 618 57.61 -46.66 12.44
N PHE A 619 58.48 -46.99 13.39
CA PHE A 619 59.86 -47.39 13.14
C PHE A 619 60.06 -48.92 13.04
N ASN A 620 58.98 -49.70 13.12
CA ASN A 620 59.01 -51.17 13.09
C ASN A 620 59.97 -51.77 14.13
N THR A 621 59.90 -51.28 15.37
CA THR A 621 60.75 -51.72 16.48
C THR A 621 59.95 -52.42 17.58
N ASP A 622 60.65 -53.22 18.38
CA ASP A 622 60.05 -53.91 19.51
C ASP A 622 59.66 -52.94 20.63
N ARG A 623 58.48 -53.13 21.22
CA ARG A 623 57.93 -52.31 22.31
C ARG A 623 58.22 -52.88 23.70
N ARG A 624 58.77 -54.09 23.82
CA ARG A 624 58.88 -54.80 25.12
C ARG A 624 59.69 -54.06 26.19
N ILE A 625 60.73 -53.32 25.79
CA ILE A 625 61.61 -52.56 26.68
C ILE A 625 61.58 -51.09 26.23
N GLY A 626 61.22 -50.19 27.14
CA GLY A 626 61.12 -48.75 26.83
C GLY A 626 60.98 -47.87 28.06
N LEU A 627 60.37 -46.69 27.88
CA LEU A 627 60.28 -45.61 28.87
C LEU A 627 59.71 -46.07 30.21
N THR A 628 58.61 -46.82 30.21
CA THR A 628 58.00 -47.31 31.45
C THR A 628 58.93 -48.28 32.20
N ASN A 629 59.65 -49.15 31.49
CA ASN A 629 60.59 -50.09 32.10
C ASN A 629 61.78 -49.36 32.74
N LEU A 630 62.23 -48.28 32.10
CA LEU A 630 63.32 -47.42 32.58
C LEU A 630 62.94 -46.67 33.86
N LEU A 631 61.73 -46.09 33.90
CA LEU A 631 61.26 -45.32 35.06
C LEU A 631 60.97 -46.19 36.29
N ILE A 632 60.59 -47.46 36.08
CA ILE A 632 60.36 -48.45 37.16
C ILE A 632 61.69 -49.14 37.57
N GLY A 633 62.82 -48.82 36.92
CA GLY A 633 64.14 -49.38 37.24
C GLY A 633 64.34 -50.83 36.80
N ARG A 634 63.57 -51.31 35.82
CA ARG A 634 63.64 -52.69 35.29
C ARG A 634 64.54 -52.84 34.05
N ALA A 635 65.09 -51.74 33.54
CA ALA A 635 66.02 -51.70 32.40
C ALA A 635 66.99 -50.53 32.57
N LYS A 636 68.19 -50.61 32.00
CA LYS A 636 69.15 -49.49 31.97
C LYS A 636 68.91 -48.60 30.75
N LEU A 637 69.34 -47.34 30.81
CA LEU A 637 69.15 -46.36 29.73
C LEU A 637 69.75 -46.86 28.40
N GLU A 638 70.96 -47.43 28.43
CA GLU A 638 71.66 -47.95 27.25
C GLU A 638 70.90 -49.09 26.56
N GLU A 639 70.16 -49.89 27.32
CA GLU A 639 69.36 -51.03 26.81
C GLU A 639 68.04 -50.58 26.18
N THR A 640 67.56 -49.38 26.52
CA THR A 640 66.27 -48.83 26.04
C THR A 640 66.41 -47.94 24.81
N ILE A 641 67.62 -47.47 24.49
CA ILE A 641 67.90 -46.61 23.34
C ILE A 641 68.03 -47.48 22.08
N VAL A 642 67.08 -47.35 21.17
CA VAL A 642 67.13 -48.04 19.87
C VAL A 642 67.63 -47.07 18.81
N GLN A 643 68.72 -47.43 18.13
CA GLN A 643 69.22 -46.68 16.97
C GLN A 643 68.34 -46.95 15.75
N THR A 644 67.97 -45.90 15.03
CA THR A 644 67.16 -46.03 13.80
C THR A 644 68.06 -46.10 12.57
N GLU A 645 67.48 -46.42 11.41
CA GLU A 645 68.17 -46.33 10.11
C GLU A 645 68.58 -44.88 9.73
N ILE A 646 68.08 -43.89 10.47
CA ILE A 646 68.32 -42.47 10.23
C ILE A 646 69.50 -42.02 11.10
N ASN A 647 70.57 -41.57 10.45
CA ASN A 647 71.76 -41.06 11.14
C ASN A 647 71.39 -39.98 12.16
N ASN A 648 72.00 -40.06 13.34
CA ASN A 648 71.79 -39.16 14.49
C ASN A 648 70.38 -39.19 15.11
N LEU A 649 69.53 -40.16 14.78
CA LEU A 649 68.22 -40.33 15.41
C LEU A 649 68.14 -41.65 16.19
N SER A 650 67.92 -41.53 17.50
CA SER A 650 67.59 -42.64 18.39
C SER A 650 66.15 -42.53 18.89
N ILE A 651 65.55 -43.65 19.26
CA ILE A 651 64.20 -43.68 19.81
C ILE A 651 64.15 -44.43 21.14
N ILE A 652 63.24 -44.01 22.02
CA ILE A 652 62.82 -44.75 23.21
C ILE A 652 61.33 -45.01 23.08
N THR A 653 60.95 -46.28 22.96
CA THR A 653 59.53 -46.67 22.87
C THR A 653 58.85 -46.53 24.24
N CYS A 654 57.52 -46.64 24.30
CA CYS A 654 56.80 -46.52 25.56
C CYS A 654 57.14 -47.62 26.59
N GLY A 655 57.52 -48.83 26.13
CA GLY A 655 57.65 -50.00 26.99
C GLY A 655 56.30 -50.66 27.30
N THR A 656 56.26 -51.43 28.40
CA THR A 656 55.02 -52.02 28.91
C THR A 656 54.06 -50.94 29.42
N LEU A 657 52.80 -50.95 28.98
CA LEU A 657 51.80 -49.95 29.38
C LEU A 657 51.58 -49.94 30.91
N PRO A 658 51.78 -48.81 31.60
CA PRO A 658 51.57 -48.73 33.04
C PRO A 658 50.09 -48.50 33.38
N PRO A 659 49.65 -48.90 34.59
CA PRO A 659 48.30 -48.59 35.08
C PRO A 659 48.10 -47.08 35.34
N ASN A 660 49.16 -46.37 35.75
CA ASN A 660 49.12 -44.93 36.10
C ASN A 660 50.11 -44.08 35.25
N PRO A 661 49.79 -43.76 33.98
CA PRO A 661 50.66 -42.95 33.11
C PRO A 661 51.08 -41.59 33.68
N SER A 662 50.14 -40.79 34.17
CA SER A 662 50.37 -39.38 34.54
C SER A 662 51.33 -39.24 35.72
N GLU A 663 51.18 -40.11 36.73
CA GLU A 663 52.05 -40.15 37.92
C GLU A 663 53.47 -40.56 37.56
N LEU A 664 53.62 -41.54 36.67
CA LEU A 664 54.92 -42.02 36.23
C LEU A 664 55.71 -40.95 35.46
N LEU A 665 55.01 -40.17 34.61
CA LEU A 665 55.61 -39.07 33.84
C LEU A 665 55.95 -37.85 34.71
N GLY A 666 55.25 -37.65 35.83
CA GLY A 666 55.53 -36.58 36.80
C GLY A 666 56.51 -36.95 37.93
N SER A 667 57.14 -38.13 37.85
CA SER A 667 57.96 -38.70 38.93
C SER A 667 59.42 -38.22 38.92
N GLU A 668 60.09 -38.26 40.08
CA GLU A 668 61.52 -37.92 40.21
C GLU A 668 62.46 -38.76 39.30
N PRO A 669 62.22 -40.07 39.07
CA PRO A 669 62.95 -40.84 38.05
C PRO A 669 62.92 -40.22 36.64
N MET A 670 61.80 -39.59 36.24
CA MET A 670 61.70 -38.92 34.93
C MET A 670 62.59 -37.67 34.87
N ASP A 671 62.62 -36.88 35.94
CA ASP A 671 63.47 -35.69 36.01
C ASP A 671 64.97 -36.08 35.94
N ARG A 672 65.37 -37.17 36.62
CA ARG A 672 66.73 -37.72 36.54
C ARG A 672 67.07 -38.22 35.13
N LEU A 673 66.16 -39.00 34.53
CA LEU A 673 66.30 -39.49 33.16
C LEU A 673 66.51 -38.33 32.17
N LEU A 674 65.79 -37.23 32.33
CA LEU A 674 65.94 -36.07 31.45
C LEU A 674 67.33 -35.44 31.55
N VAL A 675 67.92 -35.36 32.74
CA VAL A 675 69.30 -34.84 32.92
C VAL A 675 70.29 -35.74 32.19
N GLU A 676 70.15 -37.06 32.31
CA GLU A 676 71.00 -38.02 31.60
C GLU A 676 70.85 -37.93 30.08
N LEU A 677 69.62 -37.78 29.58
CA LEU A 677 69.34 -37.64 28.15
C LEU A 677 69.89 -36.32 27.58
N LYS A 678 69.78 -35.22 28.31
CA LYS A 678 70.34 -33.90 27.90
C LYS A 678 71.86 -33.91 27.83
N ALA A 679 72.54 -34.76 28.60
CA ALA A 679 73.99 -34.91 28.52
C ALA A 679 74.42 -35.70 27.26
N LYS A 680 73.59 -36.65 26.81
CA LYS A 680 73.90 -37.54 25.67
C LYS A 680 73.38 -37.01 24.31
N PHE A 681 72.27 -36.28 24.30
CA PHE A 681 71.59 -35.82 23.09
C PHE A 681 71.49 -34.30 23.02
N ASP A 682 71.56 -33.77 21.79
CA ASP A 682 71.42 -32.35 21.51
C ASP A 682 69.96 -31.89 21.54
N VAL A 683 69.04 -32.80 21.22
CA VAL A 683 67.58 -32.57 21.23
C VAL A 683 66.86 -33.79 21.78
N VAL A 684 65.96 -33.57 22.74
CA VAL A 684 65.05 -34.56 23.33
C VAL A 684 63.62 -34.17 22.96
N LEU A 685 62.93 -35.01 22.18
CA LEU A 685 61.58 -34.77 21.71
C LEU A 685 60.61 -35.78 22.32
N PHE A 686 59.53 -35.29 22.93
CA PHE A 686 58.49 -36.13 23.52
C PHE A 686 57.22 -36.11 22.67
N ASP A 687 56.74 -37.28 22.24
CA ASP A 687 55.38 -37.44 21.71
C ASP A 687 54.42 -37.66 22.87
N THR A 688 53.35 -36.87 22.97
CA THR A 688 52.44 -36.89 24.13
C THR A 688 50.96 -36.92 23.78
N PRO A 689 50.09 -37.40 24.68
CA PRO A 689 48.66 -37.46 24.43
C PRO A 689 48.04 -36.04 24.29
N PRO A 690 46.82 -35.93 23.73
CA PRO A 690 46.16 -34.64 23.53
C PRO A 690 45.82 -33.92 24.85
N VAL A 691 46.02 -32.60 24.89
CA VAL A 691 45.89 -31.76 26.10
C VAL A 691 44.46 -31.72 26.64
N ILE A 692 43.44 -31.69 25.77
CA ILE A 692 42.03 -31.66 26.24
C ILE A 692 41.60 -33.04 26.77
N ALA A 693 42.20 -34.12 26.26
CA ALA A 693 41.79 -35.47 26.62
C ALA A 693 42.32 -35.90 27.99
N VAL A 694 43.53 -35.49 28.39
CA VAL A 694 44.20 -35.93 29.61
C VAL A 694 45.20 -34.88 30.13
N THR A 695 45.49 -34.89 31.44
CA THR A 695 46.40 -33.94 32.10
C THR A 695 47.89 -34.21 31.87
N ASP A 696 48.25 -35.35 31.28
CA ASP A 696 49.63 -35.83 31.09
C ASP A 696 50.52 -34.79 30.38
N ALA A 697 50.02 -34.16 29.31
CA ALA A 697 50.77 -33.14 28.57
C ALA A 697 50.79 -31.78 29.29
N ALA A 698 49.79 -31.47 30.11
CA ALA A 698 49.70 -30.20 30.86
C ALA A 698 50.74 -30.12 31.99
N VAL A 699 51.04 -31.25 32.65
CA VAL A 699 52.08 -31.36 33.69
C VAL A 699 53.47 -30.96 33.15
N TRP A 700 53.74 -31.26 31.88
CA TRP A 700 55.03 -30.94 31.23
C TRP A 700 55.04 -29.61 30.47
N ALA A 701 53.90 -29.17 29.94
CA ALA A 701 53.79 -27.90 29.23
C ALA A 701 54.14 -26.68 30.12
N ALA A 702 53.97 -26.80 31.45
CA ALA A 702 54.40 -25.77 32.39
C ALA A 702 55.94 -25.68 32.56
N LYS A 703 56.67 -26.76 32.21
CA LYS A 703 58.12 -26.86 32.39
C LYS A 703 58.90 -26.71 31.07
N TRP A 704 58.34 -27.14 29.93
CA TRP A 704 59.03 -27.24 28.64
C TRP A 704 58.28 -26.52 27.52
N MET A 705 58.96 -26.28 26.39
CA MET A 705 58.32 -25.72 25.20
C MET A 705 57.35 -26.75 24.61
N ALA A 706 56.06 -26.43 24.64
CA ALA A 706 55.00 -27.23 24.05
C ALA A 706 54.71 -26.78 22.60
N LEU A 707 54.90 -27.70 21.66
CA LEU A 707 54.51 -27.58 20.27
C LEU A 707 53.13 -28.19 20.11
N CYS A 708 52.12 -27.34 19.91
CA CYS A 708 50.76 -27.79 19.67
C CYS A 708 50.53 -27.93 18.16
N ARG A 709 50.30 -29.16 17.69
CA ARG A 709 49.79 -29.37 16.33
C ARG A 709 48.28 -29.23 16.37
N TRP A 710 47.78 -28.35 15.52
CA TRP A 710 46.36 -28.26 15.22
C TRP A 710 46.10 -28.77 13.79
N LEU A 711 45.19 -29.72 13.66
CA LEU A 711 44.71 -30.17 12.35
C LEU A 711 43.40 -29.45 12.03
N ASN A 712 43.29 -28.89 10.83
CA ASN A 712 42.04 -28.31 10.33
C ASN A 712 41.31 -29.29 9.38
N PRO A 713 40.54 -30.27 9.89
CA PRO A 713 39.39 -30.80 9.19
C PRO A 713 38.11 -30.24 9.80
N ALA A 714 36.98 -30.44 9.11
CA ALA A 714 35.64 -29.97 9.43
C ALA A 714 35.01 -30.44 10.78
N ARG A 715 35.81 -30.64 11.84
CA ARG A 715 35.37 -30.77 13.23
C ARG A 715 35.81 -29.52 14.00
N PRO A 716 34.93 -28.50 14.11
CA PRO A 716 35.27 -27.29 14.82
C PRO A 716 35.46 -27.58 16.31
N ILE A 717 36.58 -27.14 16.87
CA ILE A 717 36.72 -26.98 18.31
C ILE A 717 35.96 -25.70 18.65
N LYS A 718 34.92 -25.81 19.49
CA LYS A 718 34.20 -24.63 19.99
C LYS A 718 35.20 -23.74 20.74
N LYS A 719 35.22 -22.44 20.45
CA LYS A 719 35.96 -21.48 21.28
C LYS A 719 35.64 -21.75 22.76
N PRO A 720 36.63 -21.77 23.66
CA PRO A 720 36.32 -21.78 25.08
C PRO A 720 35.45 -20.56 25.36
N ALA A 721 34.34 -20.77 26.07
CA ALA A 721 33.60 -19.65 26.65
C ALA A 721 34.60 -18.87 27.50
N SER A 722 34.68 -17.56 27.30
CA SER A 722 35.45 -16.67 28.15
C SER A 722 35.14 -16.98 29.62
N VAL A 723 36.14 -17.39 30.38
CA VAL A 723 36.16 -17.24 31.83
C VAL A 723 36.91 -15.96 32.13
#